data_AF-E1SUW4-F1
#
_entry.id   AF-E1SUW4-F1
#
_cell.length_a   1.000
_cell.length_b   1.000
_cell.length_c   1.000
_cell.angle_alpha   90.00
_cell.angle_beta   90.00
_cell.angle_gamma   90.00
#
_symmetry.space_group_name_H-M   'P 1'
#
loop_
_entity.id
_entity.type
_entity.pdbx_description
1 polymer ?
#
loop_
_entity_poly.entity_id
_entity_poly.type
_entity_poly.pdbx_seq_one_letter_code
_entity_poly.pdbx_strand_id
1 'polypeptide(L)'
;MTEQWPIERHAETRETGEDTSFKTARDFLNLLNLFPHDQHKTFNDVVIWIVEKSGDISELEQQLAPVADEFESSTVDSHTLLMTLACAAALANMPSLRTWGKVNAFKYNSWELENWLSEAMIAYAEVHPSACDAYANLAKEAFSGLESFSLQSESERTNAERIGAWNGWGKRQGKLEEIWWDLRGWHGFMNYQEELPLFQVFYKLEPDEFIRTISKSDNPYLVNALLFVAGIGEFSPRFSEWKRMIAAAPVAFEHDGKWNGSVLVPLLLVDARNQLLQVRSSFQYLDVTTVDHDEIEQEITNTAELIVGTVAERKDAAAIFSRWASWLIRKILGQSEKEIADVKSSAFADNALVDAIGRKLGNRVLPQSVPDDAPLWEAWCYRCALASFAYNGHIQVPAWEGFGSEWRLSPEDWIGDRGQSLREHASLITTLNKEIPGIAANLLAYPIAQSTIPVEAWIHLWNDAIVLREIVEFGDSDSVEDEYSSRYEAGRLLLLLFNIGLAIFDQSSARSYDSNSPEARSLVSLFKSLNFAASEMREIDSTLNHEKWLVVAQHLTIRRMIWEPTSSDESSSSNFQVFKADDNPTVSEILIEANGDVIKMVTILQSLLLNAPDLRLKAALNSSSIDVSSIVQSIRTLNEYHPRKYPIDEAQLKKLSALI
;
A
#
# COMPACT_ATOMS: atom_id res chain seq x y z
N MET A 1 -12.39 22.70 1.07
CA MET A 1 -11.41 21.84 1.74
C MET A 1 -10.19 22.70 2.06
N THR A 2 -9.63 22.57 3.25
CA THR A 2 -8.38 23.22 3.65
C THR A 2 -7.20 22.53 2.95
N GLU A 3 -6.33 23.28 2.29
CA GLU A 3 -5.13 22.76 1.60
C GLU A 3 -3.97 22.53 2.59
N GLN A 4 -4.18 21.68 3.59
CA GLN A 4 -3.18 21.34 4.62
C GLN A 4 -3.28 19.87 4.98
N TRP A 5 -2.16 19.24 5.34
CA TRP A 5 -2.20 17.91 5.93
C TRP A 5 -3.00 17.93 7.24
N PRO A 6 -3.68 16.83 7.60
CA PRO A 6 -4.36 16.71 8.89
C PRO A 6 -3.44 17.05 10.08
N ILE A 7 -2.21 16.55 10.06
CA ILE A 7 -1.22 16.80 11.12
C ILE A 7 -0.80 18.29 11.22
N GLU A 8 -0.78 19.04 10.11
CA GLU A 8 -0.48 20.48 10.12
C GLU A 8 -1.57 21.26 10.87
N ARG A 9 -2.84 20.92 10.64
CA ARG A 9 -3.98 21.55 11.32
C ARG A 9 -3.95 21.35 12.83
N HIS A 10 -3.46 20.19 13.29
CA HIS A 10 -3.34 19.88 14.71
C HIS A 10 -2.04 20.41 15.36
N ALA A 11 -1.03 20.77 14.56
CA ALA A 11 0.21 21.37 15.05
C ALA A 11 0.01 22.82 15.51
N GLU A 12 -0.86 23.60 14.84
CA GLU A 12 -1.18 24.99 15.21
C GLU A 12 -1.80 25.10 16.62
N THR A 13 -2.43 24.04 17.13
CA THR A 13 -2.97 23.97 18.49
C THR A 13 -1.94 23.64 19.58
N ARG A 14 -0.69 23.34 19.22
CA ARG A 14 0.39 23.11 20.19
C ARG A 14 1.18 24.41 20.33
N GLU A 15 1.09 25.06 21.50
CA GLU A 15 1.97 26.17 21.85
C GLU A 15 3.43 25.69 21.79
N THR A 16 4.14 26.02 20.71
CA THR A 16 5.59 25.89 20.65
C THR A 16 6.18 26.98 21.52
N GLY A 17 6.68 26.62 22.70
CA GLY A 17 7.56 27.51 23.46
C GLY A 17 8.76 27.87 22.57
N GLU A 18 8.98 29.16 22.32
CA GLU A 18 10.15 29.64 21.61
C GLU A 18 11.40 29.25 22.41
N ASP A 19 12.11 28.23 21.95
CA ASP A 19 13.40 27.84 22.53
C ASP A 19 14.45 28.87 22.11
N THR A 20 14.85 29.73 23.05
CA THR A 20 15.83 30.80 22.83
C THR A 20 17.23 30.31 22.44
N SER A 21 17.49 28.99 22.49
CA SER A 21 18.75 28.38 22.07
C SER A 21 18.92 28.27 20.54
N PHE A 22 17.83 28.33 19.77
CA PHE A 22 17.89 28.32 18.31
C PHE A 22 17.91 29.75 17.76
N LYS A 23 18.92 30.06 16.94
CA LYS A 23 19.04 31.36 16.26
C LYS A 23 18.40 31.29 14.88
N THR A 24 17.74 32.38 14.49
CA THR A 24 17.03 32.52 13.22
C THR A 24 17.83 33.38 12.24
N ALA A 25 17.50 33.35 10.95
CA ALA A 25 18.09 34.26 9.96
C ALA A 25 17.98 35.74 10.39
N ARG A 26 16.93 36.11 11.13
CA ARG A 26 16.76 37.48 11.64
C ARG A 26 17.84 37.87 12.66
N ASP A 27 18.29 36.94 13.49
CA ASP A 27 19.37 37.21 14.45
C ASP A 27 20.69 37.51 13.74
N PHE A 28 20.98 36.77 12.66
CA PHE A 28 22.14 37.01 11.80
C PHE A 28 22.02 38.29 10.97
N LEU A 29 20.82 38.64 10.49
CA LEU A 29 20.58 39.92 9.82
C LEU A 29 20.78 41.10 10.77
N ASN A 30 20.30 40.98 12.01
CA ASN A 30 20.54 42.00 13.04
C ASN A 30 22.03 42.18 13.28
N LEU A 31 22.80 41.09 13.35
CA LEU A 31 24.25 41.14 13.48
C LEU A 31 24.92 41.80 12.27
N LEU A 32 24.52 41.42 11.04
CA LEU A 32 25.04 42.01 9.79
C LEU A 32 24.81 43.52 9.72
N ASN A 33 23.67 44.01 10.21
CA ASN A 33 23.33 45.43 10.25
C ASN A 33 24.20 46.25 11.24
N LEU A 34 24.88 45.58 12.17
CA LEU A 34 25.75 46.23 13.16
C LEU A 34 27.18 46.45 12.64
N PHE A 35 27.57 45.90 11.47
CA PHE A 35 28.91 46.05 10.90
C PHE A 35 29.17 47.50 10.40
N PRO A 36 30.11 48.25 10.99
CA PRO A 36 30.65 49.50 10.44
C PRO A 36 31.58 49.24 9.25
N HIS A 37 31.75 50.25 8.39
CA HIS A 37 32.57 50.14 7.17
C HIS A 37 34.03 49.71 7.38
N ASP A 38 34.65 50.05 8.52
CA ASP A 38 36.05 49.73 8.81
C ASP A 38 36.26 48.29 9.33
N GLN A 39 35.20 47.63 9.82
CA GLN A 39 35.26 46.27 10.36
C GLN A 39 35.16 45.17 9.28
N HIS A 40 34.77 45.54 8.05
CA HIS A 40 34.74 44.60 6.93
C HIS A 40 36.12 43.99 6.66
N LYS A 41 37.22 44.71 6.91
CA LYS A 41 38.56 44.20 6.58
C LYS A 41 38.98 43.06 7.52
N THR A 42 38.89 43.25 8.84
CA THR A 42 39.28 42.23 9.82
C THR A 42 38.38 40.99 9.71
N PHE A 43 37.08 41.17 9.49
CA PHE A 43 36.17 40.05 9.24
C PHE A 43 36.50 39.33 7.92
N ASN A 44 36.80 40.07 6.85
CA ASN A 44 37.19 39.47 5.57
C ASN A 44 38.52 38.71 5.67
N ASP A 45 39.46 39.14 6.50
CA ASP A 45 40.72 38.42 6.74
C ASP A 45 40.44 37.04 7.37
N VAL A 46 39.48 36.93 8.30
CA VAL A 46 39.02 35.64 8.84
C VAL A 46 38.36 34.79 7.76
N VAL A 47 37.51 35.39 6.93
CA VAL A 47 36.84 34.67 5.83
C VAL A 47 37.87 34.11 4.84
N ILE A 48 38.89 34.90 4.48
CA ILE A 48 40.00 34.46 3.63
C ILE A 48 40.80 33.34 4.31
N TRP A 49 41.05 33.45 5.63
CA TRP A 49 41.72 32.40 6.38
C TRP A 49 40.97 31.07 6.32
N ILE A 50 39.64 31.05 6.49
CA ILE A 50 38.81 29.84 6.33
C ILE A 50 39.00 29.25 4.92
N VAL A 51 38.96 30.09 3.88
CA VAL A 51 39.10 29.64 2.49
C VAL A 51 40.49 29.08 2.20
N GLU A 52 41.56 29.71 2.69
CA GLU A 52 42.94 29.40 2.28
C GLU A 52 43.66 28.43 3.22
N LYS A 53 43.44 28.53 4.53
CA LYS A 53 44.14 27.75 5.56
C LYS A 53 43.31 26.58 6.07
N SER A 54 43.98 25.57 6.62
CA SER A 54 43.35 24.49 7.36
C SER A 54 43.71 24.69 8.82
N GLY A 55 42.70 24.86 9.67
CA GLY A 55 42.83 25.00 11.12
C GLY A 55 41.70 24.25 11.81
N ASP A 56 41.73 24.19 13.14
CA ASP A 56 40.65 23.64 13.96
C ASP A 56 39.71 24.75 14.46
N ILE A 57 38.66 24.35 15.19
CA ILE A 57 37.66 25.28 15.73
C ILE A 57 38.29 26.29 16.70
N SER A 58 39.28 25.87 17.49
CA SER A 58 39.95 26.74 18.47
C SER A 58 40.84 27.78 17.79
N GLU A 59 41.47 27.44 16.66
CA GLU A 59 42.16 28.42 15.82
C GLU A 59 41.18 29.43 15.19
N LEU A 60 40.00 29.00 14.76
CA LEU A 60 38.96 29.89 14.24
C LEU A 60 38.47 30.89 15.30
N GLU A 61 38.22 30.42 16.53
CA GLU A 61 37.86 31.27 17.67
C GLU A 61 38.95 32.33 17.95
N GLN A 62 40.23 31.94 17.90
CA GLN A 62 41.35 32.87 18.08
C GLN A 62 41.43 33.92 16.98
N GLN A 63 41.17 33.56 15.72
CA GLN A 63 41.13 34.52 14.61
C GLN A 63 39.94 35.47 14.70
N LEU A 64 38.83 35.03 15.32
CA LEU A 64 37.62 35.84 15.50
C LEU A 64 37.64 36.72 16.76
N ALA A 65 38.49 36.42 17.75
CA ALA A 65 38.57 37.19 18.99
C ALA A 65 38.77 38.71 18.76
N PRO A 66 39.67 39.18 17.86
CA PRO A 66 39.82 40.61 17.58
C PRO A 66 38.57 41.26 16.98
N VAL A 67 37.76 40.49 16.24
CA VAL A 67 36.48 40.98 15.70
C VAL A 67 35.45 41.02 16.82
N ALA A 68 35.36 39.97 17.64
CA ALA A 68 34.36 39.85 18.70
C ALA A 68 34.55 40.83 19.87
N ASP A 69 35.79 41.13 20.25
CA ASP A 69 36.13 42.10 21.31
C ASP A 69 35.58 43.50 20.99
N GLU A 70 35.37 43.82 19.71
CA GLU A 70 34.78 45.09 19.26
C GLU A 70 33.24 45.09 19.30
N PHE A 71 32.58 43.93 19.45
CA PHE A 71 31.12 43.74 19.54
C PHE A 71 30.59 43.52 20.98
N GLU A 72 31.46 43.54 22.02
CA GLU A 72 31.18 43.13 23.41
C GLU A 72 29.98 43.80 24.13
N SER A 73 29.28 44.76 23.52
CA SER A 73 28.20 45.51 24.19
C SER A 73 26.76 45.18 23.79
N SER A 74 26.50 44.34 22.78
CA SER A 74 25.13 44.26 22.19
C SER A 74 24.34 42.95 22.33
N THR A 75 24.96 41.76 22.52
CA THR A 75 24.20 40.48 22.56
C THR A 75 24.90 39.37 23.35
N VAL A 76 24.12 38.53 24.05
CA VAL A 76 24.56 37.21 24.54
C VAL A 76 24.74 36.33 23.29
N ASP A 77 25.89 35.65 23.12
CA ASP A 77 26.27 34.80 21.96
C ASP A 77 26.97 35.49 20.75
N SER A 78 27.41 36.75 20.86
CA SER A 78 28.01 37.48 19.73
C SER A 78 29.18 36.76 19.03
N HIS A 79 30.06 36.09 19.79
CA HIS A 79 31.24 35.42 19.23
C HIS A 79 30.85 34.24 18.33
N THR A 80 29.93 33.38 18.79
CA THR A 80 29.49 32.20 18.04
C THR A 80 28.63 32.56 16.84
N LEU A 81 27.83 33.63 16.94
CA LEU A 81 27.10 34.18 15.80
C LEU A 81 28.07 34.71 14.72
N LEU A 82 29.12 35.45 15.11
CA LEU A 82 30.16 35.92 14.20
C LEU A 82 30.91 34.76 13.53
N MET A 83 31.20 33.70 14.27
CA MET A 83 31.84 32.50 13.74
C MET A 83 30.98 31.82 12.66
N THR A 84 29.70 31.62 12.95
CA THR A 84 28.74 31.01 12.01
C THR A 84 28.58 31.87 10.76
N LEU A 85 28.54 33.19 10.94
CA LEU A 85 28.47 34.15 9.84
C LEU A 85 29.75 34.16 8.98
N ALA A 86 30.94 34.04 9.59
CA ALA A 86 32.20 33.95 8.87
C ALA A 86 32.27 32.66 8.02
N CYS A 87 31.79 31.53 8.54
CA CYS A 87 31.64 30.29 7.78
C CYS A 87 30.68 30.47 6.59
N ALA A 88 29.51 31.10 6.80
CA ALA A 88 28.57 31.39 5.72
C ALA A 88 29.20 32.29 4.64
N ALA A 89 29.89 33.35 5.03
CA ALA A 89 30.58 34.26 4.11
C ALA A 89 31.71 33.57 3.33
N ALA A 90 32.46 32.66 3.97
CA ALA A 90 33.50 31.86 3.31
C ALA A 90 32.93 30.96 2.21
N LEU A 91 31.80 30.30 2.48
CA LEU A 91 31.11 29.47 1.48
C LEU A 91 30.58 30.30 0.31
N ALA A 92 30.18 31.56 0.53
CA ALA A 92 29.75 32.46 -0.54
C ALA A 92 30.93 32.98 -1.38
N ASN A 93 32.05 33.32 -0.74
CA ASN A 93 33.23 33.88 -1.41
C ASN A 93 33.99 32.83 -2.23
N MET A 94 34.03 31.57 -1.79
CA MET A 94 34.67 30.46 -2.50
C MET A 94 33.78 29.20 -2.44
N PRO A 95 32.71 29.14 -3.26
CA PRO A 95 31.77 28.02 -3.27
C PRO A 95 32.41 26.79 -3.90
N SER A 96 33.06 25.96 -3.08
CA SER A 96 33.68 24.70 -3.51
C SER A 96 33.55 23.62 -2.44
N LEU A 97 33.60 22.33 -2.84
CA LEU A 97 33.62 21.21 -1.89
C LEU A 97 34.80 21.26 -0.92
N ARG A 98 35.91 21.89 -1.32
CA ARG A 98 37.06 22.08 -0.42
C ARG A 98 36.74 23.05 0.71
N THR A 99 36.09 24.17 0.42
CA THR A 99 35.65 25.13 1.45
C THR A 99 34.58 24.50 2.32
N TRP A 100 33.64 23.78 1.71
CA TRP A 100 32.63 23.01 2.44
C TRP A 100 33.23 22.01 3.42
N GLY A 101 34.21 21.20 3.00
CA GLY A 101 34.87 20.23 3.87
C GLY A 101 35.53 20.86 5.10
N LYS A 102 36.10 22.06 4.96
CA LYS A 102 36.66 22.81 6.10
C LYS A 102 35.57 23.28 7.06
N VAL A 103 34.49 23.87 6.55
CA VAL A 103 33.34 24.30 7.36
C VAL A 103 32.67 23.10 8.03
N ASN A 104 32.58 21.96 7.35
CA ASN A 104 32.02 20.73 7.91
C ASN A 104 32.87 20.19 9.08
N ALA A 105 34.20 20.24 8.98
CA ALA A 105 35.09 19.89 10.09
C ALA A 105 34.88 20.78 11.33
N PHE A 106 34.54 22.06 11.13
CA PHE A 106 34.15 22.95 12.24
C PHE A 106 32.80 22.56 12.84
N LYS A 107 31.80 22.23 11.99
CA LYS A 107 30.47 21.78 12.45
C LYS A 107 30.54 20.55 13.35
N TYR A 108 31.39 19.57 13.03
CA TYR A 108 31.57 18.38 13.87
C TYR A 108 32.00 18.69 15.31
N ASN A 109 32.63 19.86 15.53
CA ASN A 109 33.16 20.26 16.82
C ASN A 109 32.39 21.45 17.45
N SER A 110 31.29 21.91 16.84
CA SER A 110 30.46 23.00 17.36
C SER A 110 28.98 22.74 17.07
N TRP A 111 28.21 22.61 18.16
CA TRP A 111 26.76 22.43 18.10
C TRP A 111 26.07 23.62 17.44
N GLU A 112 26.54 24.84 17.69
CA GLU A 112 25.99 26.07 17.13
C GLU A 112 26.20 26.13 15.62
N LEU A 113 27.40 25.80 15.12
CA LEU A 113 27.65 25.73 13.68
C LEU A 113 26.80 24.64 13.01
N GLU A 114 26.62 23.50 13.66
CA GLU A 114 25.78 22.42 13.14
C GLU A 114 24.33 22.89 12.95
N ASN A 115 23.78 23.65 13.89
CA ASN A 115 22.37 24.02 13.94
C ASN A 115 22.04 25.41 13.36
N TRP A 116 22.98 26.35 13.31
CA TRP A 116 22.72 27.74 12.92
C TRP A 116 23.25 28.11 11.52
N LEU A 117 24.08 27.27 10.90
CA LEU A 117 24.75 27.61 9.64
C LEU A 117 23.77 27.90 8.49
N SER A 118 22.69 27.13 8.34
CA SER A 118 21.71 27.38 7.28
C SER A 118 21.05 28.75 7.43
N GLU A 119 20.64 29.11 8.65
CA GLU A 119 20.06 30.42 8.96
C GLU A 119 21.05 31.58 8.71
N ALA A 120 22.33 31.40 9.03
CA ALA A 120 23.37 32.38 8.73
C ALA A 120 23.61 32.56 7.22
N MET A 121 23.62 31.47 6.44
CA MET A 121 23.73 31.52 4.99
C MET A 121 22.54 32.24 4.35
N ILE A 122 21.32 31.97 4.83
CA ILE A 122 20.11 32.66 4.36
C ILE A 122 20.21 34.17 4.63
N ALA A 123 20.56 34.55 5.85
CA ALA A 123 20.77 35.96 6.21
C ALA A 123 21.85 36.65 5.36
N TYR A 124 22.97 35.95 5.12
CA TYR A 124 24.06 36.49 4.30
C TYR A 124 23.64 36.70 2.84
N ALA A 125 22.83 35.78 2.28
CA ALA A 125 22.30 35.87 0.93
C ALA A 125 21.30 37.02 0.73
N GLU A 126 20.52 37.36 1.77
CA GLU A 126 19.62 38.52 1.74
C GLU A 126 20.39 39.85 1.63
N VAL A 127 21.56 39.96 2.28
CA VAL A 127 22.41 41.16 2.22
C VAL A 127 23.30 41.17 0.97
N HIS A 128 23.75 39.99 0.51
CA HIS A 128 24.65 39.83 -0.62
C HIS A 128 24.01 38.93 -1.69
N PRO A 129 23.27 39.50 -2.67
CA PRO A 129 22.55 38.71 -3.67
C PRO A 129 23.42 37.74 -4.48
N SER A 130 24.71 38.05 -4.68
CA SER A 130 25.66 37.14 -5.35
C SER A 130 25.93 35.84 -4.58
N ALA A 131 25.65 35.82 -3.27
CA ALA A 131 25.79 34.62 -2.45
C ALA A 131 24.70 33.59 -2.76
N CYS A 132 23.52 34.00 -3.27
CA CYS A 132 22.48 33.08 -3.70
C CYS A 132 23.01 32.10 -4.77
N ASP A 133 23.58 32.64 -5.84
CA ASP A 133 24.17 31.85 -6.93
C ASP A 133 25.33 30.99 -6.42
N ALA A 134 26.16 31.54 -5.52
CA ALA A 134 27.28 30.81 -4.93
C ALA A 134 26.82 29.58 -4.13
N TYR A 135 25.84 29.74 -3.24
CA TYR A 135 25.29 28.64 -2.45
C TYR A 135 24.56 27.61 -3.30
N ALA A 136 23.78 28.06 -4.30
CA ALA A 136 23.11 27.17 -5.24
C ALA A 136 24.13 26.33 -6.04
N ASN A 137 25.21 26.95 -6.52
CA ASN A 137 26.28 26.23 -7.23
C ASN A 137 27.00 25.24 -6.32
N LEU A 138 27.32 25.62 -5.08
CA LEU A 138 27.90 24.72 -4.10
C LEU A 138 26.98 23.52 -3.80
N ALA A 139 25.68 23.75 -3.65
CA ALA A 139 24.69 22.70 -3.41
C ALA A 139 24.60 21.72 -4.59
N LYS A 140 24.67 22.21 -5.84
CA LYS A 140 24.73 21.37 -7.04
C LYS A 140 26.03 20.55 -7.09
N GLU A 141 27.17 21.15 -6.76
CA GLU A 141 28.45 20.44 -6.69
C GLU A 141 28.43 19.36 -5.61
N ALA A 142 27.87 19.66 -4.43
CA ALA A 142 27.69 18.69 -3.35
C ALA A 142 26.74 17.56 -3.74
N PHE A 143 25.62 17.88 -4.40
CA PHE A 143 24.69 16.88 -4.93
C PHE A 143 25.39 15.91 -5.90
N SER A 144 26.11 16.43 -6.89
CA SER A 144 26.88 15.61 -7.83
C SER A 144 27.99 14.81 -7.13
N GLY A 145 28.60 15.38 -6.09
CA GLY A 145 29.58 14.69 -5.26
C GLY A 145 29.00 13.52 -4.48
N LEU A 146 27.80 13.68 -3.92
CA LEU A 146 27.07 12.60 -3.22
C LEU A 146 26.60 11.52 -4.19
N GLU A 147 26.08 11.92 -5.35
CA GLU A 147 25.60 11.00 -6.39
C GLU A 147 26.72 10.12 -6.96
N SER A 148 27.92 10.70 -7.12
CA SER A 148 29.11 9.97 -7.59
C SER A 148 29.94 9.34 -6.47
N PHE A 149 29.52 9.49 -5.22
CA PHE A 149 30.26 9.07 -4.01
C PHE A 149 31.68 9.68 -3.90
N SER A 150 31.94 10.79 -4.59
CA SER A 150 33.20 11.54 -4.46
C SER A 150 33.21 12.45 -3.22
N LEU A 151 32.04 12.85 -2.72
CA LEU A 151 31.88 13.53 -1.45
C LEU A 151 31.64 12.49 -0.35
N GLN A 152 32.62 12.34 0.53
CA GLN A 152 32.61 11.36 1.61
C GLN A 152 32.35 12.05 2.95
N SER A 153 31.55 11.37 3.79
CA SER A 153 31.41 11.68 5.22
C SER A 153 32.72 11.36 5.95
N GLU A 154 32.97 12.00 7.10
CA GLU A 154 34.06 11.58 7.99
C GLU A 154 33.81 10.19 8.60
N SER A 155 32.54 9.76 8.66
CA SER A 155 32.15 8.43 9.10
C SER A 155 32.30 7.41 7.98
N GLU A 156 33.31 6.53 8.11
CA GLU A 156 33.49 5.38 7.20
C GLU A 156 32.24 4.49 7.13
N ARG A 157 31.53 4.35 8.25
CA ARG A 157 30.27 3.60 8.32
C ARG A 157 29.20 4.22 7.43
N THR A 158 29.01 5.54 7.51
CA THR A 158 28.04 6.27 6.68
C THR A 158 28.35 6.10 5.20
N ASN A 159 29.63 6.20 4.82
CA ASN A 159 30.07 5.97 3.45
C ASN A 159 29.79 4.53 2.97
N ALA A 160 30.09 3.53 3.81
CA ALA A 160 29.84 2.13 3.50
C ALA A 160 28.32 1.84 3.35
N GLU A 161 27.48 2.44 4.18
CA GLU A 161 26.02 2.31 4.09
C GLU A 161 25.47 2.97 2.81
N ARG A 162 25.91 4.19 2.48
CA ARG A 162 25.55 4.89 1.22
C ARG A 162 25.91 4.03 -0.01
N ILE A 163 27.15 3.57 -0.10
CA ILE A 163 27.64 2.74 -1.21
C ILE A 163 26.94 1.38 -1.26
N GLY A 164 26.74 0.75 -0.10
CA GLY A 164 26.06 -0.54 0.03
C GLY A 164 24.63 -0.48 -0.48
N ALA A 165 23.87 0.54 -0.08
CA ALA A 165 22.50 0.75 -0.53
C ALA A 165 22.42 0.99 -2.05
N TRP A 166 23.30 1.82 -2.60
CA TRP A 166 23.36 2.06 -4.04
C TRP A 166 23.74 0.82 -4.86
N ASN A 167 24.73 0.06 -4.40
CA ASN A 167 25.10 -1.21 -5.01
C ASN A 167 23.96 -2.23 -4.96
N GLY A 168 23.19 -2.24 -3.86
CA GLY A 168 21.96 -3.02 -3.74
C GLY A 168 20.92 -2.60 -4.77
N TRP A 169 20.65 -1.30 -4.89
CA TRP A 169 19.74 -0.73 -5.88
C TRP A 169 20.09 -1.11 -7.32
N GLY A 170 21.37 -1.03 -7.70
CA GLY A 170 21.85 -1.40 -9.03
C GLY A 170 21.58 -2.85 -9.43
N LYS A 171 21.46 -3.77 -8.46
CA LYS A 171 21.20 -5.20 -8.68
C LYS A 171 19.72 -5.60 -8.61
N ARG A 172 18.84 -4.70 -8.16
CA ARG A 172 17.41 -5.00 -8.00
C ARG A 172 16.70 -5.02 -9.35
N GLN A 173 15.88 -6.06 -9.56
CA GLN A 173 15.00 -6.17 -10.73
C GLN A 173 13.69 -5.39 -10.52
N GLY A 174 13.03 -5.55 -9.37
CA GLY A 174 11.82 -4.82 -8.99
C GLY A 174 12.08 -3.47 -8.31
N LYS A 175 12.72 -2.53 -9.02
CA LYS A 175 13.10 -1.21 -8.47
C LYS A 175 11.90 -0.36 -8.02
N LEU A 176 10.87 -0.27 -8.86
CA LEU A 176 9.66 0.48 -8.53
C LEU A 176 8.93 -0.12 -7.32
N GLU A 177 8.84 -1.45 -7.26
CA GLU A 177 8.28 -2.16 -6.11
C GLU A 177 9.05 -1.83 -4.82
N GLU A 178 10.38 -1.73 -4.87
CA GLU A 178 11.15 -1.36 -3.68
C GLU A 178 10.85 0.07 -3.19
N ILE A 179 10.58 1.00 -4.10
CA ILE A 179 10.10 2.34 -3.72
C ILE A 179 8.72 2.23 -3.06
N TRP A 180 7.79 1.46 -3.64
CA TRP A 180 6.47 1.24 -3.05
C TRP A 180 6.49 0.64 -1.65
N TRP A 181 7.51 -0.14 -1.32
CA TRP A 181 7.78 -0.65 0.02
C TRP A 181 8.54 0.32 0.92
N ASP A 182 8.65 1.60 0.54
CA ASP A 182 9.33 2.66 1.29
C ASP A 182 10.82 2.35 1.55
N LEU A 183 11.50 1.83 0.51
CA LEU A 183 12.94 1.55 0.52
C LEU A 183 13.38 0.68 1.73
N ARG A 184 12.75 -0.49 1.90
CA ARG A 184 12.93 -1.39 3.05
C ARG A 184 14.38 -1.52 3.54
N GLY A 185 14.53 -1.36 4.85
CA GLY A 185 15.82 -1.48 5.52
C GLY A 185 16.73 -0.26 5.35
N TRP A 186 16.26 0.80 4.67
CA TRP A 186 16.93 2.10 4.67
C TRP A 186 16.37 2.97 5.79
N HIS A 187 17.20 3.23 6.79
CA HIS A 187 16.88 4.12 7.89
C HIS A 187 17.72 5.40 7.77
N GLY A 188 17.19 6.38 7.05
CA GLY A 188 17.47 7.75 7.42
C GLY A 188 18.16 8.60 6.35
N PHE A 189 17.51 9.73 6.10
CA PHE A 189 18.16 11.01 5.83
C PHE A 189 19.40 11.26 6.71
N MET A 190 19.50 10.62 7.89
CA MET A 190 20.67 10.61 8.78
C MET A 190 21.97 10.33 8.03
N ASN A 191 21.92 9.43 7.04
CA ASN A 191 23.08 9.13 6.23
C ASN A 191 23.51 10.30 5.33
N TYR A 192 22.72 11.35 5.18
CA TYR A 192 23.03 12.57 4.43
C TYR A 192 22.95 13.84 5.31
N GLN A 193 22.95 13.68 6.65
CA GLN A 193 22.72 14.76 7.61
C GLN A 193 23.72 15.92 7.48
N GLU A 194 24.98 15.60 7.21
CA GLU A 194 26.07 16.58 7.12
C GLU A 194 25.79 17.66 6.09
N GLU A 195 25.23 17.28 4.94
CA GLU A 195 24.96 18.16 3.81
C GLU A 195 23.56 18.81 3.85
N LEU A 196 22.68 18.43 4.78
CA LEU A 196 21.32 18.97 4.85
C LEU A 196 21.26 20.50 4.98
N PRO A 197 22.10 21.19 5.79
CA PRO A 197 22.05 22.65 5.88
C PRO A 197 22.27 23.35 4.54
N LEU A 198 23.16 22.82 3.71
CA LEU A 198 23.42 23.35 2.36
C LEU A 198 22.18 23.19 1.46
N PHE A 199 21.53 22.03 1.52
CA PHE A 199 20.32 21.76 0.76
C PHE A 199 19.10 22.54 1.28
N GLN A 200 19.00 22.80 2.58
CA GLN A 200 17.97 23.68 3.17
C GLN A 200 18.08 25.10 2.61
N VAL A 201 19.29 25.64 2.56
CA VAL A 201 19.56 26.94 1.95
C VAL A 201 19.21 26.91 0.47
N PHE A 202 19.63 25.88 -0.26
CA PHE A 202 19.33 25.74 -1.69
C PHE A 202 17.83 25.69 -1.96
N TYR A 203 17.06 24.92 -1.19
CA TYR A 203 15.61 24.86 -1.32
C TYR A 203 14.94 26.20 -1.00
N LYS A 204 15.39 26.90 0.05
CA LYS A 204 14.79 28.18 0.46
C LYS A 204 15.07 29.31 -0.54
N LEU A 205 16.25 29.32 -1.15
CA LEU A 205 16.67 30.36 -2.11
C LEU A 205 16.22 30.06 -3.54
N GLU A 206 16.38 28.81 -4.01
CA GLU A 206 16.06 28.39 -5.38
C GLU A 206 15.22 27.09 -5.44
N PRO A 207 13.98 27.09 -4.93
CA PRO A 207 13.17 25.87 -4.82
C PRO A 207 12.90 25.15 -6.15
N ASP A 208 12.67 25.88 -7.24
CA ASP A 208 12.41 25.26 -8.55
C ASP A 208 13.67 24.61 -9.13
N GLU A 209 14.84 25.20 -8.90
CA GLU A 209 16.11 24.62 -9.33
C GLU A 209 16.52 23.43 -8.46
N PHE A 210 16.20 23.46 -7.16
CA PHE A 210 16.32 22.31 -6.27
C PHE A 210 15.50 21.12 -6.80
N ILE A 211 14.22 21.34 -7.10
CA ILE A 211 13.33 20.28 -7.64
C ILE A 211 13.91 19.75 -8.96
N ARG A 212 14.34 20.62 -9.87
CA ARG A 212 14.99 20.22 -11.13
C ARG A 212 16.29 19.42 -10.92
N THR A 213 17.03 19.70 -9.85
CA THR A 213 18.28 19.01 -9.52
C THR A 213 18.01 17.60 -9.04
N ILE A 214 17.16 17.44 -8.02
CA ILE A 214 16.86 16.13 -7.45
C ILE A 214 16.07 15.23 -8.43
N SER A 215 15.25 15.82 -9.30
CA SER A 215 14.46 15.09 -10.31
C SER A 215 15.31 14.35 -11.35
N LYS A 216 16.59 14.72 -11.51
CA LYS A 216 17.51 14.11 -12.47
C LYS A 216 18.25 12.89 -11.92
N SER A 217 18.13 12.62 -10.62
CA SER A 217 18.88 11.53 -10.00
C SER A 217 18.09 10.24 -9.97
N ASP A 218 18.79 9.15 -10.26
CA ASP A 218 18.29 7.79 -10.18
C ASP A 218 18.51 7.17 -8.79
N ASN A 219 19.09 7.92 -7.84
CA ASN A 219 19.37 7.48 -6.47
C ASN A 219 18.19 7.76 -5.53
N PRO A 220 17.32 6.78 -5.27
CA PRO A 220 16.14 7.01 -4.45
C PRO A 220 16.49 7.33 -3.00
N TYR A 221 17.64 6.90 -2.50
CA TYR A 221 18.06 7.15 -1.11
C TYR A 221 18.47 8.61 -0.90
N LEU A 222 19.20 9.18 -1.86
CA LEU A 222 19.58 10.59 -1.84
C LEU A 222 18.34 11.47 -2.06
N VAL A 223 17.51 11.16 -3.06
CA VAL A 223 16.28 11.92 -3.32
C VAL A 223 15.35 11.88 -2.11
N ASN A 224 15.14 10.71 -1.48
CA ASN A 224 14.31 10.59 -0.28
C ASN A 224 14.85 11.42 0.90
N ALA A 225 16.18 11.44 1.10
CA ALA A 225 16.78 12.29 2.13
C ALA A 225 16.60 13.79 1.87
N LEU A 226 16.54 14.20 0.60
CA LEU A 226 16.34 15.60 0.21
C LEU A 226 14.87 16.01 0.22
N LEU A 227 13.91 15.08 0.13
CA LEU A 227 12.50 15.39 0.39
C LEU A 227 12.29 15.92 1.80
N PHE A 228 13.00 15.36 2.79
CA PHE A 228 12.97 15.85 4.17
C PHE A 228 13.33 17.34 4.29
N VAL A 229 14.30 17.81 3.49
CA VAL A 229 14.72 19.21 3.47
C VAL A 229 13.58 20.17 3.09
N ALA A 230 12.70 19.72 2.21
CA ALA A 230 11.55 20.50 1.77
C ALA A 230 10.32 20.38 2.69
N GLY A 231 10.45 19.69 3.83
CA GLY A 231 9.31 19.40 4.70
C GLY A 231 8.37 18.36 4.12
N ILE A 232 8.91 17.38 3.39
CA ILE A 232 8.16 16.21 2.90
C ILE A 232 8.69 14.99 3.65
N GLY A 233 7.84 14.39 4.49
CA GLY A 233 8.19 13.30 5.40
C GLY A 233 7.54 13.44 6.78
N GLU A 234 7.87 12.55 7.71
CA GLU A 234 7.14 12.36 8.98
C GLU A 234 7.26 13.50 10.00
N PHE A 235 8.38 14.24 10.05
CA PHE A 235 8.68 15.13 11.18
C PHE A 235 8.14 16.57 11.04
N SER A 236 8.04 17.08 9.81
CA SER A 236 7.48 18.41 9.54
C SER A 236 6.82 18.42 8.15
N PRO A 237 5.78 17.60 7.95
CA PRO A 237 5.11 17.48 6.65
C PRO A 237 4.40 18.78 6.30
N ARG A 238 4.59 19.24 5.06
CA ARG A 238 3.95 20.43 4.50
C ARG A 238 3.22 20.09 3.21
N PHE A 239 1.89 20.21 3.21
CA PHE A 239 1.08 19.88 2.04
C PHE A 239 1.39 20.78 0.85
N SER A 240 1.63 22.07 1.10
CA SER A 240 1.99 23.05 0.06
C SER A 240 3.26 22.66 -0.69
N GLU A 241 4.27 22.18 0.03
CA GLU A 241 5.57 21.79 -0.55
C GLU A 241 5.45 20.46 -1.29
N TRP A 242 4.73 19.49 -0.73
CA TRP A 242 4.40 18.26 -1.44
C TRP A 242 3.64 18.54 -2.76
N LYS A 243 2.61 19.40 -2.71
CA LYS A 243 1.83 19.84 -3.87
C LYS A 243 2.70 20.57 -4.92
N ARG A 244 3.64 21.40 -4.48
CA ARG A 244 4.59 22.06 -5.37
C ARG A 244 5.51 21.05 -6.06
N MET A 245 6.06 20.11 -5.31
CA MET A 245 6.97 19.10 -5.86
C MET A 245 6.27 18.15 -6.83
N ILE A 246 5.08 17.65 -6.47
CA ILE A 246 4.33 16.75 -7.35
C ILE A 246 3.88 17.46 -8.63
N ALA A 247 3.63 18.77 -8.61
CA ALA A 247 3.30 19.55 -9.80
C ALA A 247 4.53 19.82 -10.69
N ALA A 248 5.68 20.13 -10.09
CA ALA A 248 6.91 20.49 -10.81
C ALA A 248 7.75 19.29 -11.27
N ALA A 249 7.56 18.11 -10.66
CA ALA A 249 8.30 16.91 -11.01
C ALA A 249 8.05 16.49 -12.47
N PRO A 250 9.09 15.99 -13.19
CA PRO A 250 8.94 15.51 -14.55
C PRO A 250 7.96 14.31 -14.62
N VAL A 251 7.54 13.97 -15.84
CA VAL A 251 6.76 12.76 -16.08
C VAL A 251 7.58 11.54 -15.64
N ALA A 252 6.97 10.65 -14.85
CA ALA A 252 7.60 9.42 -14.37
C ALA A 252 7.08 8.17 -15.10
N PHE A 253 5.88 8.25 -15.68
CA PHE A 253 5.25 7.14 -16.39
C PHE A 253 4.86 7.53 -17.81
N GLU A 254 5.15 6.64 -18.75
CA GLU A 254 4.71 6.75 -20.14
C GLU A 254 3.20 6.48 -20.26
N HIS A 255 2.62 6.75 -21.42
CA HIS A 255 1.16 6.66 -21.62
C HIS A 255 0.60 5.24 -21.40
N ASP A 256 1.40 4.22 -21.65
CA ASP A 256 1.10 2.80 -21.43
C ASP A 256 1.28 2.35 -19.98
N GLY A 257 1.75 3.23 -19.09
CA GLY A 257 2.04 2.90 -17.70
C GLY A 257 3.50 2.50 -17.44
N LYS A 258 4.36 2.43 -18.46
CA LYS A 258 5.76 2.05 -18.29
C LYS A 258 6.51 3.09 -17.46
N TRP A 259 7.27 2.65 -16.47
CA TRP A 259 8.07 3.53 -15.63
C TRP A 259 9.38 3.88 -16.32
N ASN A 260 9.71 5.18 -16.37
CA ASN A 260 10.91 5.66 -17.05
C ASN A 260 12.18 5.70 -16.15
N GLY A 261 12.07 5.22 -14.91
CA GLY A 261 13.16 5.22 -13.93
C GLY A 261 13.16 6.42 -12.97
N SER A 262 12.34 7.45 -13.21
CA SER A 262 12.27 8.62 -12.31
C SER A 262 11.75 8.23 -10.93
N VAL A 263 12.54 8.50 -9.89
CA VAL A 263 12.24 8.09 -8.51
C VAL A 263 11.38 9.10 -7.74
N LEU A 264 11.38 10.38 -8.14
CA LEU A 264 10.76 11.46 -7.36
C LEU A 264 9.24 11.28 -7.20
N VAL A 265 8.50 11.07 -8.30
CA VAL A 265 7.04 10.91 -8.24
C VAL A 265 6.65 9.67 -7.45
N PRO A 266 7.23 8.48 -7.68
CA PRO A 266 7.00 7.33 -6.82
C PRO A 266 7.22 7.59 -5.31
N LEU A 267 8.33 8.25 -4.94
CA LEU A 267 8.61 8.59 -3.54
C LEU A 267 7.54 9.53 -2.95
N LEU A 268 7.10 10.54 -3.71
CA LEU A 268 6.05 11.46 -3.29
C LEU A 268 4.69 10.77 -3.08
N LEU A 269 4.37 9.73 -3.86
CA LEU A 269 3.14 8.94 -3.68
C LEU A 269 3.20 8.06 -2.44
N VAL A 270 4.38 7.53 -2.11
CA VAL A 270 4.62 6.78 -0.87
C VAL A 270 4.46 7.70 0.34
N ASP A 271 5.08 8.88 0.31
CA ASP A 271 4.90 9.88 1.36
C ASP A 271 3.42 10.26 1.51
N ALA A 272 2.71 10.59 0.43
CA ALA A 272 1.28 10.93 0.50
C ALA A 272 0.43 9.83 1.14
N ARG A 273 0.71 8.56 0.83
CA ARG A 273 0.06 7.42 1.48
C ARG A 273 0.41 7.36 2.98
N ASN A 274 1.67 7.56 3.34
CA ASN A 274 2.12 7.55 4.73
C ASN A 274 1.46 8.69 5.53
N GLN A 275 1.34 9.90 4.97
CA GLN A 275 0.62 11.02 5.58
C GLN A 275 -0.86 10.67 5.83
N LEU A 276 -1.51 10.00 4.88
CA LEU A 276 -2.89 9.55 5.04
C LEU A 276 -3.03 8.51 6.17
N LEU A 277 -2.07 7.60 6.33
CA LEU A 277 -2.08 6.62 7.41
C LEU A 277 -1.86 7.26 8.80
N GLN A 278 -1.18 8.41 8.86
CA GLN A 278 -0.94 9.17 10.09
C GLN A 278 -2.13 10.01 10.55
N VAL A 279 -3.19 10.12 9.76
CA VAL A 279 -4.42 10.82 10.18
C VAL A 279 -4.91 10.26 11.52
N ARG A 280 -4.91 8.94 11.68
CA ARG A 280 -5.30 8.27 12.92
C ARG A 280 -4.42 8.64 14.12
N SER A 281 -3.10 8.71 13.96
CA SER A 281 -2.21 9.03 15.08
C SER A 281 -2.43 10.45 15.57
N SER A 282 -2.84 11.36 14.69
CA SER A 282 -3.18 12.74 15.05
C SER A 282 -4.39 12.82 16.00
N PHE A 283 -5.37 11.92 15.88
CA PHE A 283 -6.53 11.84 16.77
C PHE A 283 -6.26 11.09 18.09
N GLN A 284 -5.21 10.26 18.20
CA GLN A 284 -4.89 9.53 19.44
C GLN A 284 -4.33 10.43 20.55
N TYR A 285 -3.77 11.59 20.20
CA TYR A 285 -3.24 12.56 21.17
C TYR A 285 -4.32 13.52 21.70
N LEU A 286 -5.52 13.49 21.14
CA LEU A 286 -6.68 14.20 21.67
C LEU A 286 -7.34 13.27 22.68
N ASP A 287 -7.11 13.54 23.96
CA ASP A 287 -7.66 12.80 25.11
C ASP A 287 -9.19 13.01 25.19
N VAL A 288 -9.93 12.44 24.24
CA VAL A 288 -11.38 12.54 24.16
C VAL A 288 -11.93 11.13 24.00
N THR A 289 -12.57 10.66 25.07
CA THR A 289 -13.23 9.35 25.21
C THR A 289 -14.39 9.11 24.24
N THR A 290 -14.56 9.98 23.25
CA THR A 290 -15.50 9.92 22.13
C THR A 290 -14.84 10.54 20.89
N VAL A 291 -13.78 9.92 20.36
CA VAL A 291 -13.39 10.24 18.98
C VAL A 291 -14.50 9.68 18.08
N ASP A 292 -15.23 10.57 17.42
CA ASP A 292 -16.28 10.18 16.50
C ASP A 292 -15.64 9.50 15.30
N HIS A 293 -15.93 8.21 15.09
CA HIS A 293 -15.35 7.47 13.96
C HIS A 293 -15.73 8.14 12.63
N ASP A 294 -16.87 8.83 12.59
CA ASP A 294 -17.35 9.59 11.43
C ASP A 294 -16.42 10.77 11.09
N GLU A 295 -15.82 11.43 12.09
CA GLU A 295 -14.86 12.51 11.87
C GLU A 295 -13.56 11.98 11.25
N ILE A 296 -13.04 10.86 11.76
CA ILE A 296 -11.82 10.24 11.19
C ILE A 296 -12.09 9.76 9.76
N GLU A 297 -13.24 9.12 9.52
CA GLU A 297 -13.65 8.67 8.19
C GLU A 297 -13.66 9.83 7.21
N GLN A 298 -14.38 10.91 7.56
CA GLN A 298 -14.48 12.08 6.69
C GLN A 298 -13.12 12.74 6.43
N GLU A 299 -12.25 12.78 7.44
CA GLU A 299 -10.90 13.33 7.33
C GLU A 299 -10.00 12.50 6.40
N ILE A 300 -10.04 11.16 6.51
CA ILE A 300 -9.34 10.25 5.60
C ILE A 300 -9.86 10.42 4.17
N THR A 301 -11.19 10.42 3.97
CA THR A 301 -11.78 10.59 2.64
C THR A 301 -11.42 11.93 2.01
N ASN A 302 -11.52 13.04 2.75
CA ASN A 302 -11.16 14.37 2.26
C ASN A 302 -9.67 14.45 1.88
N THR A 303 -8.80 13.86 2.70
CA THR A 303 -7.34 13.86 2.44
C THR A 303 -7.01 13.02 1.21
N ALA A 304 -7.63 11.86 1.05
CA ALA A 304 -7.49 11.04 -0.15
C ALA A 304 -7.95 11.79 -1.42
N GLU A 305 -9.09 12.48 -1.37
CA GLU A 305 -9.59 13.29 -2.49
C GLU A 305 -8.64 14.43 -2.86
N LEU A 306 -8.02 15.08 -1.86
CA LEU A 306 -7.06 16.15 -2.06
C LEU A 306 -5.76 15.65 -2.71
N ILE A 307 -5.22 14.52 -2.23
CA ILE A 307 -4.03 13.86 -2.80
C ILE A 307 -4.28 13.50 -4.27
N VAL A 308 -5.35 12.73 -4.52
CA VAL A 308 -5.66 12.25 -5.88
C VAL A 308 -6.03 13.42 -6.79
N GLY A 309 -6.77 14.41 -6.27
CA GLY A 309 -7.09 15.63 -7.01
C GLY A 309 -5.84 16.36 -7.50
N THR A 310 -4.82 16.46 -6.65
CA THR A 310 -3.54 17.08 -7.00
C THR A 310 -2.77 16.25 -8.04
N VAL A 311 -2.69 14.93 -7.85
CA VAL A 311 -2.01 14.04 -8.82
C VAL A 311 -2.71 14.06 -10.19
N ALA A 312 -4.04 14.20 -10.21
CA ALA A 312 -4.85 14.22 -11.43
C ALA A 312 -4.56 15.41 -12.37
N GLU A 313 -3.93 16.48 -11.88
CA GLU A 313 -3.53 17.64 -12.68
C GLU A 313 -2.31 17.35 -13.57
N ARG A 314 -1.58 16.26 -13.30
CA ARG A 314 -0.40 15.87 -14.05
C ARG A 314 -0.73 15.26 -15.41
N LYS A 315 0.21 15.39 -16.35
CA LYS A 315 0.10 14.82 -17.71
C LYS A 315 0.10 13.29 -17.72
N ASP A 316 0.81 12.66 -16.79
CA ASP A 316 0.95 11.22 -16.61
C ASP A 316 -0.01 10.64 -15.56
N ALA A 317 -1.02 11.39 -15.12
CA ALA A 317 -1.93 10.99 -14.05
C ALA A 317 -2.60 9.62 -14.27
N ALA A 318 -3.08 9.33 -15.48
CA ALA A 318 -3.73 8.04 -15.77
C ALA A 318 -2.75 6.87 -15.60
N ALA A 319 -1.51 7.03 -16.07
CA ALA A 319 -0.45 6.04 -15.94
C ALA A 319 -0.02 5.85 -14.49
N ILE A 320 0.14 6.95 -13.74
CA ILE A 320 0.38 6.93 -12.29
C ILE A 320 -0.72 6.14 -11.59
N PHE A 321 -1.99 6.45 -11.86
CA PHE A 321 -3.13 5.79 -11.23
C PHE A 321 -3.20 4.30 -11.55
N SER A 322 -2.90 3.87 -12.79
CA SER A 322 -2.84 2.45 -13.13
C SER A 322 -1.81 1.69 -12.29
N ARG A 323 -0.60 2.23 -12.13
CA ARG A 323 0.47 1.57 -11.35
C ARG A 323 0.22 1.65 -9.85
N TRP A 324 -0.16 2.83 -9.35
CA TRP A 324 -0.35 3.07 -7.92
C TRP A 324 -1.60 2.38 -7.38
N ALA A 325 -2.70 2.35 -8.11
CA ALA A 325 -3.91 1.63 -7.70
C ALA A 325 -3.67 0.12 -7.64
N SER A 326 -2.90 -0.45 -8.57
CA SER A 326 -2.52 -1.88 -8.52
C SER A 326 -1.75 -2.21 -7.24
N TRP A 327 -0.84 -1.31 -6.83
CA TRP A 327 -0.12 -1.42 -5.58
C TRP A 327 -1.02 -1.29 -4.33
N LEU A 328 -1.95 -0.33 -4.32
CA LEU A 328 -2.91 -0.15 -3.22
C LEU A 328 -3.83 -1.37 -3.09
N ILE A 329 -4.35 -1.88 -4.22
CA ILE A 329 -5.15 -3.10 -4.26
C ILE A 329 -4.37 -4.28 -3.70
N ARG A 330 -3.08 -4.43 -4.03
CA ARG A 330 -2.23 -5.47 -3.44
C ARG A 330 -2.23 -5.43 -1.90
N LYS A 331 -2.30 -4.25 -1.27
CA LYS A 331 -2.42 -4.12 0.20
C LYS A 331 -3.80 -4.55 0.71
N ILE A 332 -4.84 -4.24 -0.04
CA ILE A 332 -6.24 -4.50 0.29
C ILE A 332 -6.58 -5.99 0.13
N LEU A 333 -6.08 -6.67 -0.91
CA LEU A 333 -6.45 -8.07 -1.22
C LEU A 333 -6.10 -9.07 -0.11
N GLY A 334 -5.17 -8.75 0.79
CA GLY A 334 -4.82 -9.58 1.94
C GLY A 334 -5.60 -9.28 3.22
N GLN A 335 -6.61 -8.40 3.15
CA GLN A 335 -7.43 -7.98 4.29
C GLN A 335 -8.83 -8.62 4.19
N SER A 336 -9.56 -8.63 5.29
CA SER A 336 -10.98 -9.03 5.34
C SER A 336 -11.90 -7.84 5.06
N GLU A 337 -13.15 -8.11 4.68
CA GLU A 337 -14.14 -7.03 4.45
C GLU A 337 -14.33 -6.14 5.70
N LYS A 338 -14.27 -6.75 6.90
CA LYS A 338 -14.33 -6.02 8.17
C LYS A 338 -13.15 -5.08 8.37
N GLU A 339 -11.94 -5.52 8.00
CA GLU A 339 -10.73 -4.68 8.07
C GLU A 339 -10.77 -3.55 7.04
N ILE A 340 -11.45 -3.70 5.90
CA ILE A 340 -11.61 -2.62 4.91
C ILE A 340 -12.64 -1.60 5.39
N ALA A 341 -13.70 -2.03 6.07
CA ALA A 341 -14.73 -1.15 6.62
C ALA A 341 -14.32 -0.48 7.95
N ASP A 342 -13.29 -0.98 8.63
CA ASP A 342 -12.81 -0.41 9.89
C ASP A 342 -11.90 0.80 9.64
N VAL A 343 -12.38 1.98 10.01
CA VAL A 343 -11.65 3.27 9.94
C VAL A 343 -10.29 3.22 10.68
N LYS A 344 -10.10 2.29 11.62
CA LYS A 344 -8.82 2.11 12.35
C LYS A 344 -7.78 1.32 11.56
N SER A 345 -8.19 0.62 10.52
CA SER A 345 -7.35 -0.22 9.68
C SER A 345 -6.67 0.59 8.57
N SER A 346 -5.43 0.23 8.23
CA SER A 346 -4.76 0.82 7.05
C SER A 346 -5.49 0.51 5.74
N ALA A 347 -6.25 -0.59 5.71
CA ALA A 347 -7.00 -1.02 4.53
C ALA A 347 -8.12 -0.02 4.17
N PHE A 348 -8.71 0.64 5.17
CA PHE A 348 -9.71 1.68 4.95
C PHE A 348 -9.10 2.89 4.22
N ALA A 349 -7.93 3.36 4.67
CA ALA A 349 -7.22 4.47 4.04
C ALA A 349 -6.75 4.12 2.61
N ASP A 350 -6.23 2.91 2.41
CA ASP A 350 -5.86 2.42 1.07
C ASP A 350 -7.09 2.35 0.15
N ASN A 351 -8.24 1.88 0.66
CA ASN A 351 -9.50 1.82 -0.08
C ASN A 351 -10.05 3.22 -0.41
N ALA A 352 -9.92 4.19 0.50
CA ALA A 352 -10.30 5.58 0.26
C ALA A 352 -9.48 6.21 -0.88
N LEU A 353 -8.17 5.91 -0.97
CA LEU A 353 -7.34 6.33 -2.11
C LEU A 353 -7.80 5.67 -3.42
N VAL A 354 -8.06 4.36 -3.40
CA VAL A 354 -8.57 3.64 -4.59
C VAL A 354 -9.88 4.25 -5.06
N ASP A 355 -10.83 4.50 -4.17
CA ASP A 355 -12.12 5.10 -4.55
C ASP A 355 -11.96 6.53 -5.08
N ALA A 356 -11.11 7.36 -4.43
CA ALA A 356 -10.79 8.70 -4.92
C ALA A 356 -10.15 8.69 -6.32
N ILE A 357 -9.24 7.72 -6.58
CA ILE A 357 -8.65 7.48 -7.90
C ILE A 357 -9.75 7.16 -8.92
N GLY A 358 -10.64 6.23 -8.61
CA GLY A 358 -11.78 5.88 -9.46
C GLY A 358 -12.61 7.11 -9.83
N ARG A 359 -13.06 7.89 -8.84
CA ARG A 359 -13.84 9.13 -9.04
C ARG A 359 -13.13 10.12 -9.97
N LYS A 360 -11.81 10.27 -9.85
CA LYS A 360 -11.01 11.22 -10.64
C LYS A 360 -10.70 10.73 -12.05
N LEU A 361 -10.58 9.43 -12.25
CA LEU A 361 -10.44 8.84 -13.57
C LEU A 361 -11.70 9.05 -14.41
N GLY A 362 -12.88 8.88 -13.82
CA GLY A 362 -14.16 8.98 -14.53
C GLY A 362 -14.17 8.14 -15.82
N ASN A 363 -14.82 8.61 -16.88
CA ASN A 363 -14.91 7.86 -18.16
C ASN A 363 -13.61 7.87 -19.01
N ARG A 364 -12.42 8.05 -18.42
CA ARG A 364 -11.16 7.95 -19.16
C ARG A 364 -10.90 6.51 -19.59
N VAL A 365 -10.37 6.34 -20.81
CA VAL A 365 -9.93 5.03 -21.30
C VAL A 365 -8.61 4.68 -20.63
N LEU A 366 -8.61 3.60 -19.86
CA LEU A 366 -7.43 3.03 -19.24
C LEU A 366 -6.88 1.85 -20.05
N PRO A 367 -5.56 1.60 -20.03
CA PRO A 367 -4.98 0.39 -20.60
C PRO A 367 -5.68 -0.86 -20.04
N GLN A 368 -5.92 -1.87 -20.87
CA GLN A 368 -6.56 -3.12 -20.43
C GLN A 368 -5.56 -4.15 -19.87
N SER A 369 -4.26 -3.89 -20.06
CA SER A 369 -3.16 -4.72 -19.57
C SER A 369 -2.14 -3.85 -18.84
N VAL A 370 -1.33 -4.49 -18.00
CA VAL A 370 -0.14 -3.87 -17.41
C VAL A 370 0.96 -3.72 -18.48
N PRO A 371 1.87 -2.74 -18.34
CA PRO A 371 3.02 -2.57 -19.24
C PRO A 371 4.06 -3.69 -19.04
N ASP A 372 4.94 -3.86 -20.03
CA ASP A 372 5.95 -4.93 -20.05
C ASP A 372 6.99 -4.86 -18.91
N ASP A 373 7.18 -3.69 -18.29
CA ASP A 373 8.07 -3.49 -17.14
C ASP A 373 7.39 -3.81 -15.80
N ALA A 374 6.09 -4.12 -15.80
CA ALA A 374 5.37 -4.46 -14.58
C ALA A 374 5.76 -5.85 -14.07
N PRO A 375 5.98 -6.00 -12.76
CA PRO A 375 6.16 -7.31 -12.17
C PRO A 375 4.88 -8.14 -12.31
N LEU A 376 5.02 -9.45 -12.46
CA LEU A 376 3.93 -10.36 -12.83
C LEU A 376 2.77 -10.37 -11.83
N TRP A 377 3.03 -10.14 -10.54
CA TRP A 377 1.97 -9.99 -9.54
C TRP A 377 1.02 -8.82 -9.81
N GLU A 378 1.46 -7.80 -10.56
CA GLU A 378 0.69 -6.57 -10.81
C GLU A 378 -0.49 -6.83 -11.76
N ALA A 379 -0.40 -7.82 -12.65
CA ALA A 379 -1.40 -8.09 -13.69
C ALA A 379 -2.81 -8.30 -13.10
N TRP A 380 -2.95 -9.20 -12.13
CA TRP A 380 -4.26 -9.46 -11.51
C TRP A 380 -4.65 -8.40 -10.48
N CYS A 381 -3.69 -7.75 -9.82
CA CYS A 381 -3.98 -6.59 -8.96
C CYS A 381 -4.57 -5.43 -9.77
N TYR A 382 -4.06 -5.19 -10.97
CA TYR A 382 -4.58 -4.18 -11.88
C TYR A 382 -5.99 -4.51 -12.36
N ARG A 383 -6.26 -5.77 -12.71
CA ARG A 383 -7.64 -6.22 -13.03
C ARG A 383 -8.59 -5.98 -11.87
N CYS A 384 -8.17 -6.29 -10.64
CA CYS A 384 -8.94 -6.01 -9.43
C CYS A 384 -9.17 -4.50 -9.22
N ALA A 385 -8.18 -3.64 -9.53
CA ALA A 385 -8.34 -2.19 -9.48
C ALA A 385 -9.40 -1.70 -10.48
N LEU A 386 -9.31 -2.15 -11.74
CA LEU A 386 -10.31 -1.83 -12.78
C LEU A 386 -11.72 -2.31 -12.38
N ALA A 387 -11.83 -3.53 -11.86
CA ALA A 387 -13.09 -4.07 -11.38
C ALA A 387 -13.65 -3.26 -10.20
N SER A 388 -12.81 -2.81 -9.27
CA SER A 388 -13.21 -1.94 -8.15
C SER A 388 -13.75 -0.60 -8.65
N PHE A 389 -13.06 0.05 -9.59
CA PHE A 389 -13.53 1.30 -10.19
C PHE A 389 -14.86 1.12 -10.93
N ALA A 390 -15.02 0.01 -11.67
CA ALA A 390 -16.25 -0.29 -12.39
C ALA A 390 -17.41 -0.63 -11.44
N TYR A 391 -17.14 -1.36 -10.36
CA TYR A 391 -18.13 -1.69 -9.32
C TYR A 391 -18.74 -0.43 -8.70
N ASN A 392 -17.91 0.59 -8.44
CA ASN A 392 -18.37 1.89 -7.93
C ASN A 392 -18.96 2.80 -9.02
N GLY A 393 -19.07 2.34 -10.28
CA GLY A 393 -19.68 3.08 -11.38
C GLY A 393 -18.78 4.19 -11.96
N HIS A 394 -17.49 4.20 -11.64
CA HIS A 394 -16.57 5.26 -12.07
C HIS A 394 -16.05 5.07 -13.50
N ILE A 395 -15.91 3.81 -13.93
CA ILE A 395 -15.46 3.43 -15.28
C ILE A 395 -16.39 2.37 -15.89
N GLN A 396 -16.22 2.09 -17.18
CA GLN A 396 -16.87 0.95 -17.82
C GLN A 396 -16.29 -0.37 -17.32
N VAL A 397 -17.13 -1.41 -17.29
CA VAL A 397 -16.73 -2.77 -16.94
C VAL A 397 -15.60 -3.23 -17.87
N PRO A 398 -14.45 -3.68 -17.32
CA PRO A 398 -13.33 -4.13 -18.14
C PRO A 398 -13.64 -5.47 -18.82
N ALA A 399 -12.94 -5.75 -19.92
CA ALA A 399 -13.05 -7.02 -20.63
C ALA A 399 -12.48 -8.18 -19.78
N TRP A 400 -13.18 -9.32 -19.75
CA TRP A 400 -12.78 -10.49 -18.96
C TRP A 400 -12.13 -11.60 -19.80
N GLU A 401 -12.25 -11.55 -21.12
CA GLU A 401 -11.81 -12.61 -22.04
C GLU A 401 -10.29 -12.84 -21.97
N GLY A 402 -9.52 -11.77 -21.79
CA GLY A 402 -8.07 -11.86 -21.59
C GLY A 402 -7.72 -12.65 -20.33
N PHE A 403 -8.42 -12.39 -19.21
CA PHE A 403 -8.27 -13.17 -17.98
C PHE A 403 -8.70 -14.63 -18.20
N GLY A 404 -9.81 -14.85 -18.91
CA GLY A 404 -10.30 -16.19 -19.18
C GLY A 404 -9.33 -17.06 -19.99
N SER A 405 -8.63 -16.45 -20.95
CA SER A 405 -7.66 -17.15 -21.80
C SER A 405 -6.42 -17.66 -21.05
N GLU A 406 -6.11 -17.09 -19.88
CA GLU A 406 -4.98 -17.53 -19.03
C GLU A 406 -5.21 -18.95 -18.47
N TRP A 407 -6.47 -19.37 -18.31
CA TRP A 407 -6.84 -20.68 -17.75
C TRP A 407 -6.78 -21.83 -18.77
N ARG A 408 -6.76 -21.51 -20.06
CA ARG A 408 -6.76 -22.48 -21.15
C ARG A 408 -5.35 -22.96 -21.45
N LEU A 409 -4.90 -23.99 -20.73
CA LEU A 409 -3.58 -24.61 -20.88
C LEU A 409 -3.69 -25.95 -21.60
N SER A 410 -2.70 -26.30 -22.43
CA SER A 410 -2.40 -27.70 -22.75
C SER A 410 -1.54 -28.32 -21.64
N PRO A 411 -1.38 -29.66 -21.58
CA PRO A 411 -0.49 -30.30 -20.61
C PRO A 411 0.94 -29.73 -20.65
N GLU A 412 1.47 -29.45 -21.84
CA GLU A 412 2.81 -28.90 -22.04
C GLU A 412 2.92 -27.42 -21.62
N ASP A 413 1.80 -26.67 -21.66
CA ASP A 413 1.76 -25.27 -21.25
C ASP A 413 1.98 -25.10 -19.73
N TRP A 414 1.68 -26.12 -18.91
CA TRP A 414 1.80 -26.02 -17.46
C TRP A 414 3.25 -25.76 -17.01
N ILE A 415 4.20 -26.46 -17.61
CA ILE A 415 5.63 -26.31 -17.31
C ILE A 415 6.24 -25.12 -18.06
N GLY A 416 5.64 -24.73 -19.19
CA GLY A 416 6.07 -23.61 -20.00
C GLY A 416 5.69 -22.23 -19.45
N ASP A 417 6.03 -21.20 -20.22
CA ASP A 417 5.85 -19.78 -19.88
C ASP A 417 4.40 -19.42 -19.53
N ARG A 418 3.41 -20.07 -20.18
CA ARG A 418 1.99 -19.81 -19.94
C ARG A 418 1.55 -20.26 -18.54
N GLY A 419 1.89 -21.49 -18.16
CA GLY A 419 1.59 -22.01 -16.82
C GLY A 419 2.35 -21.25 -15.74
N GLN A 420 3.62 -20.91 -15.99
CA GLN A 420 4.40 -20.08 -15.07
C GLN A 420 3.76 -18.69 -14.88
N SER A 421 3.38 -18.02 -15.97
CA SER A 421 2.71 -16.72 -15.92
C SER A 421 1.39 -16.78 -15.13
N LEU A 422 0.55 -17.81 -15.36
CA LEU A 422 -0.69 -18.00 -14.58
C LEU A 422 -0.40 -18.13 -13.08
N ARG A 423 0.59 -18.96 -12.70
CA ARG A 423 0.98 -19.14 -11.30
C ARG A 423 1.51 -17.85 -10.68
N GLU A 424 2.35 -17.11 -11.39
CA GLU A 424 2.96 -15.87 -10.90
C GLU A 424 1.93 -14.74 -10.78
N HIS A 425 1.00 -14.61 -11.73
CA HIS A 425 -0.14 -13.69 -11.64
C HIS A 425 -1.04 -14.01 -10.44
N ALA A 426 -1.28 -15.30 -10.17
CA ALA A 426 -2.13 -15.78 -9.08
C ALA A 426 -1.47 -15.85 -7.70
N SER A 427 -0.13 -15.81 -7.65
CA SER A 427 0.68 -16.14 -6.47
C SER A 427 0.26 -15.37 -5.21
N LEU A 428 0.02 -14.06 -5.35
CA LEU A 428 -0.41 -13.21 -4.25
C LEU A 428 -1.82 -13.60 -3.75
N ILE A 429 -2.77 -13.71 -4.67
CA ILE A 429 -4.19 -13.90 -4.37
C ILE A 429 -4.43 -15.27 -3.74
N THR A 430 -3.84 -16.30 -4.31
CA THR A 430 -3.97 -17.67 -3.79
C THR A 430 -3.39 -17.80 -2.38
N THR A 431 -2.44 -16.95 -1.98
CA THR A 431 -1.73 -17.01 -0.68
C THR A 431 -2.38 -16.16 0.40
N LEU A 432 -2.91 -15.00 0.03
CA LEU A 432 -3.46 -14.04 0.99
C LEU A 432 -4.96 -14.19 1.24
N ASN A 433 -5.65 -15.11 0.55
CA ASN A 433 -7.10 -15.24 0.68
C ASN A 433 -7.50 -15.71 2.08
N LYS A 434 -8.16 -14.82 2.85
CA LYS A 434 -8.64 -15.08 4.22
C LYS A 434 -10.09 -15.59 4.27
N GLU A 435 -10.90 -15.32 3.25
CA GLU A 435 -12.36 -15.53 3.25
C GLU A 435 -12.83 -16.27 1.98
N ILE A 436 -14.03 -16.84 2.02
CA ILE A 436 -14.65 -17.52 0.85
C ILE A 436 -15.96 -16.80 0.49
N PRO A 437 -16.08 -16.20 -0.70
CA PRO A 437 -15.11 -16.23 -1.81
C PRO A 437 -13.89 -15.32 -1.62
N GLY A 438 -13.99 -14.30 -0.75
CA GLY A 438 -12.94 -13.30 -0.49
C GLY A 438 -12.95 -12.13 -1.48
N ILE A 439 -12.32 -11.01 -1.10
CA ILE A 439 -12.33 -9.76 -1.89
C ILE A 439 -11.77 -9.94 -3.29
N ALA A 440 -10.65 -10.65 -3.42
CA ALA A 440 -10.01 -10.88 -4.71
C ALA A 440 -10.93 -11.62 -5.69
N ALA A 441 -11.60 -12.67 -5.23
CA ALA A 441 -12.54 -13.42 -6.06
C ALA A 441 -13.76 -12.56 -6.42
N ASN A 442 -14.27 -11.74 -5.50
CA ASN A 442 -15.35 -10.79 -5.79
C ASN A 442 -14.98 -9.78 -6.89
N LEU A 443 -13.77 -9.21 -6.83
CA LEU A 443 -13.30 -8.25 -7.83
C LEU A 443 -13.04 -8.93 -9.19
N LEU A 444 -12.42 -10.11 -9.21
CA LEU A 444 -12.19 -10.87 -10.45
C LEU A 444 -13.50 -11.39 -11.08
N ALA A 445 -14.49 -11.72 -10.25
CA ALA A 445 -15.82 -12.15 -10.70
C ALA A 445 -16.64 -11.01 -11.31
N TYR A 446 -16.44 -9.77 -10.86
CA TYR A 446 -17.33 -8.66 -11.22
C TYR A 446 -17.48 -8.46 -12.73
N PRO A 447 -16.40 -8.39 -13.54
CA PRO A 447 -16.53 -8.29 -15.00
C PRO A 447 -17.31 -9.43 -15.66
N ILE A 448 -17.15 -10.65 -15.15
CA ILE A 448 -17.86 -11.83 -15.66
C ILE A 448 -19.34 -11.75 -15.28
N ALA A 449 -19.64 -11.38 -14.03
CA ALA A 449 -21.01 -11.21 -13.52
C ALA A 449 -21.79 -10.08 -14.22
N GLN A 450 -21.09 -9.08 -14.78
CA GLN A 450 -21.69 -8.02 -15.59
C GLN A 450 -21.84 -8.39 -17.07
N SER A 451 -21.29 -9.52 -17.52
CA SER A 451 -21.38 -9.94 -18.92
C SER A 451 -22.80 -10.38 -19.30
N THR A 452 -23.05 -10.57 -20.59
CA THR A 452 -24.34 -11.06 -21.08
C THR A 452 -24.60 -12.54 -20.81
N ILE A 453 -23.56 -13.31 -20.46
CA ILE A 453 -23.59 -14.77 -20.30
C ILE A 453 -22.73 -15.23 -19.12
N PRO A 454 -22.97 -14.73 -17.88
CA PRO A 454 -22.07 -14.92 -16.75
C PRO A 454 -21.90 -16.39 -16.34
N VAL A 455 -22.97 -17.18 -16.44
CA VAL A 455 -22.98 -18.60 -16.06
C VAL A 455 -22.24 -19.44 -17.08
N GLU A 456 -22.52 -19.25 -18.36
CA GLU A 456 -21.85 -19.94 -19.45
C GLU A 456 -20.36 -19.60 -19.47
N ALA A 457 -20.00 -18.35 -19.19
CA ALA A 457 -18.62 -17.91 -19.07
C ALA A 457 -17.87 -18.69 -17.97
N TRP A 458 -18.43 -18.79 -16.76
CA TRP A 458 -17.77 -19.55 -15.69
C TRP A 458 -17.69 -21.04 -16.00
N ILE A 459 -18.75 -21.65 -16.54
CA ILE A 459 -18.73 -23.06 -16.95
C ILE A 459 -17.64 -23.31 -18.00
N HIS A 460 -17.49 -22.40 -18.96
CA HIS A 460 -16.42 -22.49 -19.96
C HIS A 460 -15.03 -22.41 -19.31
N LEU A 461 -14.82 -21.49 -18.36
CA LEU A 461 -13.56 -21.39 -17.61
C LEU A 461 -13.25 -22.65 -16.81
N TRP A 462 -14.26 -23.20 -16.13
CA TRP A 462 -14.11 -24.47 -15.42
C TRP A 462 -13.70 -25.57 -16.40
N ASN A 463 -14.35 -25.68 -17.55
CA ASN A 463 -14.00 -26.68 -18.56
C ASN A 463 -12.59 -26.47 -19.13
N ASP A 464 -12.17 -25.23 -19.38
CA ASP A 464 -10.82 -24.89 -19.86
C ASP A 464 -9.72 -25.27 -18.85
N ALA A 465 -10.03 -25.24 -17.55
CA ALA A 465 -9.13 -25.64 -16.47
C ALA A 465 -8.97 -27.17 -16.30
N ILE A 466 -9.31 -27.98 -17.33
CA ILE A 466 -9.21 -29.45 -17.28
C ILE A 466 -7.81 -29.95 -16.98
N VAL A 467 -6.78 -29.32 -17.56
CA VAL A 467 -5.38 -29.69 -17.31
C VAL A 467 -5.01 -29.53 -15.84
N LEU A 468 -5.52 -28.50 -15.16
CA LEU A 468 -5.27 -28.32 -13.73
C LEU A 468 -5.93 -29.44 -12.92
N ARG A 469 -7.13 -29.88 -13.29
CA ARG A 469 -7.81 -31.01 -12.62
C ARG A 469 -7.04 -32.31 -12.83
N GLU A 470 -6.57 -32.58 -14.05
CA GLU A 470 -5.74 -33.74 -14.35
C GLU A 470 -4.44 -33.75 -13.53
N ILE A 471 -3.78 -32.60 -13.40
CA ILE A 471 -2.58 -32.47 -12.55
C ILE A 471 -2.90 -32.77 -11.09
N VAL A 472 -4.02 -32.28 -10.55
CA VAL A 472 -4.41 -32.57 -9.16
C VAL A 472 -4.64 -34.07 -8.94
N GLU A 473 -5.38 -34.72 -9.85
CA GLU A 473 -5.72 -36.14 -9.74
C GLU A 473 -4.50 -37.05 -9.95
N PHE A 474 -3.82 -36.88 -11.08
CA PHE A 474 -2.79 -37.81 -11.55
C PHE A 474 -1.35 -37.36 -11.26
N GLY A 475 -1.15 -36.09 -10.89
CA GLY A 475 0.17 -35.50 -10.75
C GLY A 475 0.70 -34.97 -12.07
N ASP A 476 1.80 -34.23 -11.99
CA ASP A 476 2.55 -33.78 -13.15
C ASP A 476 3.48 -34.91 -13.60
N SER A 477 3.17 -35.53 -14.75
CA SER A 477 3.90 -36.68 -15.28
C SER A 477 5.35 -36.37 -15.66
N ASP A 478 5.67 -35.10 -15.89
CA ASP A 478 6.97 -34.66 -16.39
C ASP A 478 7.88 -34.10 -15.28
N SER A 479 7.38 -33.93 -14.04
CA SER A 479 8.15 -33.43 -12.90
C SER A 479 8.32 -34.47 -11.76
N VAL A 480 9.32 -35.35 -11.87
CA VAL A 480 9.61 -36.37 -10.83
C VAL A 480 10.05 -35.74 -9.50
N GLU A 481 10.59 -34.51 -9.52
CA GLU A 481 11.05 -33.81 -8.31
C GLU A 481 10.03 -32.82 -7.72
N ASP A 482 9.00 -32.41 -8.48
CA ASP A 482 8.11 -31.28 -8.12
C ASP A 482 6.61 -31.62 -8.13
N GLU A 483 6.26 -32.91 -8.24
CA GLU A 483 4.87 -33.39 -8.38
C GLU A 483 3.93 -32.87 -7.27
N TYR A 484 4.40 -32.83 -6.03
CA TYR A 484 3.62 -32.37 -4.88
C TYR A 484 3.36 -30.86 -4.92
N SER A 485 4.32 -30.08 -5.42
CA SER A 485 4.18 -28.63 -5.59
C SER A 485 3.19 -28.32 -6.71
N SER A 486 3.33 -28.98 -7.88
CA SER A 486 2.41 -28.83 -9.01
C SER A 486 0.96 -29.15 -8.62
N ARG A 487 0.72 -30.27 -7.93
CA ARG A 487 -0.61 -30.63 -7.40
C ARG A 487 -1.16 -29.57 -6.45
N TYR A 488 -0.32 -29.06 -5.54
CA TYR A 488 -0.73 -28.04 -4.57
C TYR A 488 -1.13 -26.72 -5.24
N GLU A 489 -0.33 -26.24 -6.19
CA GLU A 489 -0.56 -24.99 -6.91
C GLU A 489 -1.78 -25.08 -7.82
N ALA A 490 -1.92 -26.17 -8.59
CA ALA A 490 -3.10 -26.43 -9.42
C ALA A 490 -4.38 -26.47 -8.59
N GLY A 491 -4.36 -27.17 -7.44
CA GLY A 491 -5.49 -27.22 -6.51
C GLY A 491 -5.89 -25.84 -5.96
N ARG A 492 -4.90 -24.98 -5.66
CA ARG A 492 -5.16 -23.60 -5.20
C ARG A 492 -5.73 -22.71 -6.30
N LEU A 493 -5.27 -22.85 -7.54
CA LEU A 493 -5.82 -22.15 -8.70
C LEU A 493 -7.27 -22.58 -8.95
N LEU A 494 -7.57 -23.87 -8.90
CA LEU A 494 -8.94 -24.39 -9.03
C LEU A 494 -9.86 -23.91 -7.91
N LEU A 495 -9.36 -23.85 -6.67
CA LEU A 495 -10.12 -23.28 -5.56
C LEU A 495 -10.41 -21.79 -5.76
N LEU A 496 -9.45 -21.01 -6.30
CA LEU A 496 -9.68 -19.62 -6.65
C LEU A 496 -10.73 -19.49 -7.76
N LEU A 497 -10.65 -20.31 -8.82
CA LEU A 497 -11.63 -20.32 -9.91
C LEU A 497 -13.04 -20.69 -9.39
N PHE A 498 -13.12 -21.62 -8.45
CA PHE A 498 -14.35 -21.95 -7.75
C PHE A 498 -14.89 -20.73 -6.97
N ASN A 499 -14.05 -20.06 -6.19
CA ASN A 499 -14.44 -18.88 -5.42
C ASN A 499 -14.92 -17.74 -6.34
N ILE A 500 -14.32 -17.57 -7.53
CA ILE A 500 -14.81 -16.64 -8.54
C ILE A 500 -16.23 -17.03 -8.98
N GLY A 501 -16.50 -18.32 -9.22
CA GLY A 501 -17.85 -18.79 -9.55
C GLY A 501 -18.87 -18.54 -8.45
N LEU A 502 -18.47 -18.74 -7.19
CA LEU A 502 -19.30 -18.44 -6.03
C LEU A 502 -19.61 -16.93 -5.93
N ALA A 503 -18.62 -16.08 -6.19
CA ALA A 503 -18.81 -14.63 -6.24
C ALA A 503 -19.72 -14.19 -7.40
N ILE A 504 -19.61 -14.82 -8.58
CA ILE A 504 -20.55 -14.59 -9.70
C ILE A 504 -21.97 -14.92 -9.25
N PHE A 505 -22.17 -16.07 -8.57
CA PHE A 505 -23.47 -16.47 -8.04
C PHE A 505 -24.01 -15.43 -7.04
N ASP A 506 -23.20 -14.99 -6.07
CA ASP A 506 -23.62 -14.03 -5.05
C ASP A 506 -24.01 -12.68 -5.65
N GLN A 507 -23.17 -12.12 -6.53
CA GLN A 507 -23.42 -10.83 -7.18
C GLN A 507 -24.65 -10.84 -8.10
N SER A 508 -24.87 -11.95 -8.79
CA SER A 508 -26.02 -12.12 -9.68
C SER A 508 -27.31 -12.41 -8.92
N SER A 509 -27.24 -13.20 -7.84
CA SER A 509 -28.39 -13.51 -6.97
C SER A 509 -28.95 -12.26 -6.31
N ALA A 510 -28.08 -11.33 -5.88
CA ALA A 510 -28.48 -10.04 -5.31
C ALA A 510 -29.30 -9.16 -6.27
N ARG A 511 -29.28 -9.45 -7.57
CA ARG A 511 -29.99 -8.70 -8.63
C ARG A 511 -31.19 -9.47 -9.19
N SER A 512 -31.46 -10.67 -8.68
CA SER A 512 -32.58 -11.48 -9.12
C SER A 512 -33.88 -11.01 -8.46
N TYR A 513 -34.96 -11.00 -9.22
CA TYR A 513 -36.27 -10.52 -8.77
C TYR A 513 -37.40 -11.56 -8.87
N ASP A 514 -37.22 -12.61 -9.68
CA ASP A 514 -38.21 -13.67 -9.91
C ASP A 514 -37.51 -15.01 -10.07
N SER A 515 -37.93 -16.01 -9.28
CA SER A 515 -37.41 -17.38 -9.34
C SER A 515 -37.72 -18.06 -10.69
N ASN A 516 -38.69 -17.57 -11.47
CA ASN A 516 -38.99 -18.06 -12.82
C ASN A 516 -38.22 -17.35 -13.92
N SER A 517 -37.51 -16.26 -13.62
CA SER A 517 -36.77 -15.50 -14.62
C SER A 517 -35.67 -16.36 -15.29
N PRO A 518 -35.35 -16.13 -16.57
CA PRO A 518 -34.21 -16.77 -17.23
C PRO A 518 -32.91 -16.64 -16.44
N GLU A 519 -32.71 -15.48 -15.79
CA GLU A 519 -31.57 -15.18 -14.94
C GLU A 519 -31.51 -16.11 -13.72
N ALA A 520 -32.62 -16.25 -12.98
CA ALA A 520 -32.69 -17.17 -11.84
C ALA A 520 -32.48 -18.63 -12.26
N ARG A 521 -33.02 -19.05 -13.42
CA ARG A 521 -32.82 -20.40 -13.95
C ARG A 521 -31.36 -20.65 -14.34
N SER A 522 -30.70 -19.65 -14.93
CA SER A 522 -29.27 -19.70 -15.22
C SER A 522 -28.46 -19.79 -13.91
N LEU A 523 -28.82 -19.05 -12.86
CA LEU A 523 -28.15 -19.14 -11.55
C LEU A 523 -28.31 -20.50 -10.88
N VAL A 524 -29.47 -21.15 -11.02
CA VAL A 524 -29.65 -22.54 -10.58
C VAL A 524 -28.72 -23.47 -11.36
N SER A 525 -28.53 -23.25 -12.66
CA SER A 525 -27.55 -24.00 -13.46
C SER A 525 -26.12 -23.77 -12.96
N LEU A 526 -25.74 -22.53 -12.66
CA LEU A 526 -24.44 -22.21 -12.07
C LEU A 526 -24.25 -22.93 -10.73
N PHE A 527 -25.26 -22.88 -9.85
CA PHE A 527 -25.21 -23.58 -8.56
C PHE A 527 -25.02 -25.09 -8.72
N LYS A 528 -25.73 -25.72 -9.67
CA LYS A 528 -25.54 -27.14 -10.01
C LYS A 528 -24.11 -27.43 -10.47
N SER A 529 -23.57 -26.60 -11.36
CA SER A 529 -22.20 -26.75 -11.86
C SER A 529 -21.16 -26.53 -10.77
N LEU A 530 -21.37 -25.56 -9.87
CA LEU A 530 -20.53 -25.36 -8.69
C LEU A 530 -20.60 -26.57 -7.75
N ASN A 531 -21.80 -27.09 -7.46
CA ASN A 531 -21.93 -28.27 -6.60
C ASN A 531 -21.23 -29.49 -7.20
N PHE A 532 -21.36 -29.70 -8.52
CA PHE A 532 -20.63 -30.76 -9.22
C PHE A 532 -19.11 -30.56 -9.13
N ALA A 533 -18.62 -29.35 -9.41
CA ALA A 533 -17.20 -29.01 -9.30
C ALA A 533 -16.65 -29.23 -7.87
N ALA A 534 -17.40 -28.84 -6.85
CA ALA A 534 -17.01 -29.05 -5.45
C ALA A 534 -16.96 -30.55 -5.10
N SER A 535 -17.91 -31.35 -5.57
CA SER A 535 -17.90 -32.80 -5.35
C SER A 535 -16.76 -33.49 -6.11
N GLU A 536 -16.55 -33.15 -7.39
CA GLU A 536 -15.40 -33.62 -8.20
C GLU A 536 -14.08 -33.34 -7.48
N MET A 537 -13.85 -32.09 -7.08
CA MET A 537 -12.61 -31.68 -6.43
C MET A 537 -12.41 -32.32 -5.05
N ARG A 538 -13.47 -32.66 -4.32
CA ARG A 538 -13.34 -33.40 -3.05
C ARG A 538 -12.85 -34.83 -3.24
N GLU A 539 -13.18 -35.45 -4.36
CA GLU A 539 -12.70 -36.79 -4.70
C GLU A 539 -11.24 -36.75 -5.19
N ILE A 540 -10.90 -35.79 -6.08
CA ILE A 540 -9.56 -35.74 -6.68
C ILE A 540 -8.51 -35.00 -5.82
N ASP A 541 -8.88 -33.92 -5.11
CA ASP A 541 -8.01 -33.20 -4.15
C ASP A 541 -8.28 -33.68 -2.71
N SER A 542 -8.15 -34.99 -2.51
CA SER A 542 -8.46 -35.64 -1.22
C SER A 542 -7.38 -35.45 -0.15
N THR A 543 -6.29 -34.72 -0.44
CA THR A 543 -5.14 -34.59 0.46
C THR A 543 -4.73 -33.15 0.74
N LEU A 544 -4.41 -32.36 -0.28
CA LEU A 544 -3.69 -31.09 -0.14
C LEU A 544 -4.60 -29.92 0.26
N ASN A 545 -5.74 -29.78 -0.42
CA ASN A 545 -6.71 -28.73 -0.12
C ASN A 545 -8.07 -29.31 0.32
N HIS A 546 -8.13 -30.58 0.72
CA HIS A 546 -9.37 -31.27 1.09
C HIS A 546 -10.21 -30.49 2.12
N GLU A 547 -9.57 -29.97 3.17
CA GLU A 547 -10.26 -29.15 4.19
C GLU A 547 -10.92 -27.91 3.59
N LYS A 548 -10.26 -27.25 2.63
CA LYS A 548 -10.82 -26.06 1.97
C LYS A 548 -12.01 -26.43 1.10
N TRP A 549 -11.97 -27.56 0.40
CA TRP A 549 -13.11 -28.07 -0.37
C TRP A 549 -14.30 -28.49 0.51
N LEU A 550 -14.05 -28.96 1.73
CA LEU A 550 -15.12 -29.18 2.73
C LEU A 550 -15.77 -27.87 3.16
N VAL A 551 -14.99 -26.81 3.38
CA VAL A 551 -15.51 -25.47 3.73
C VAL A 551 -16.30 -24.88 2.55
N VAL A 552 -15.84 -25.07 1.32
CA VAL A 552 -16.58 -24.70 0.10
C VAL A 552 -17.96 -25.36 0.05
N ALA A 553 -18.06 -26.66 0.33
CA ALA A 553 -19.34 -27.36 0.37
C ALA A 553 -20.31 -26.78 1.42
N GLN A 554 -19.79 -26.35 2.57
CA GLN A 554 -20.60 -25.64 3.59
C GLN A 554 -21.13 -24.32 3.04
N HIS A 555 -20.29 -23.54 2.37
CA HIS A 555 -20.67 -22.27 1.76
C HIS A 555 -21.73 -22.41 0.66
N LEU A 556 -21.70 -23.48 -0.14
CA LEU A 556 -22.76 -23.80 -1.09
C LEU A 556 -24.07 -24.15 -0.37
N THR A 557 -23.99 -24.98 0.67
CA THR A 557 -25.18 -25.38 1.46
C THR A 557 -25.86 -24.18 2.09
N ILE A 558 -25.08 -23.26 2.68
CA ILE A 558 -25.57 -22.02 3.28
C ILE A 558 -26.29 -21.17 2.22
N ARG A 559 -25.69 -20.96 1.05
CA ARG A 559 -26.31 -20.18 -0.04
C ARG A 559 -27.59 -20.83 -0.55
N ARG A 560 -27.60 -22.16 -0.72
CA ARG A 560 -28.82 -22.88 -1.10
C ARG A 560 -29.95 -22.61 -0.11
N MET A 561 -29.64 -22.64 1.19
CA MET A 561 -30.59 -22.41 2.28
C MET A 561 -31.09 -20.95 2.37
N ILE A 562 -30.19 -19.98 2.18
CA ILE A 562 -30.51 -18.53 2.21
C ILE A 562 -31.48 -18.17 1.07
N TRP A 563 -31.21 -18.68 -0.13
CA TRP A 563 -31.95 -18.33 -1.34
C TRP A 563 -33.11 -19.30 -1.67
N GLU A 564 -33.43 -20.24 -0.77
CA GLU A 564 -34.56 -21.19 -0.85
C GLU A 564 -35.89 -20.56 -0.40
N PRO A 565 -37.03 -20.95 -1.02
CA PRO A 565 -38.34 -20.48 -0.62
C PRO A 565 -38.72 -20.70 0.84
N THR A 566 -39.22 -19.65 1.50
CA THR A 566 -39.96 -19.76 2.76
C THR A 566 -41.38 -20.23 2.48
N SER A 567 -41.88 -21.18 3.26
CA SER A 567 -43.31 -21.53 3.29
C SER A 567 -44.13 -20.33 3.78
N SER A 568 -44.70 -19.59 2.83
CA SER A 568 -45.94 -18.79 2.83
C SER A 568 -46.35 -17.83 3.98
N ASP A 569 -45.68 -17.72 5.13
CA ASP A 569 -46.14 -16.82 6.22
C ASP A 569 -45.11 -15.79 6.74
N GLU A 570 -43.87 -15.81 6.27
CA GLU A 570 -42.88 -14.77 6.62
C GLU A 570 -42.86 -13.65 5.57
N SER A 571 -43.86 -12.79 5.64
CA SER A 571 -44.02 -11.58 4.81
C SER A 571 -43.00 -10.47 5.10
N SER A 572 -41.86 -10.78 5.72
CA SER A 572 -40.91 -9.78 6.24
C SER A 572 -39.44 -10.01 5.91
N SER A 573 -39.04 -11.05 5.17
CA SER A 573 -37.64 -11.16 4.71
C SER A 573 -37.48 -10.49 3.34
N SER A 574 -36.68 -9.43 3.32
CA SER A 574 -36.34 -8.59 2.14
C SER A 574 -35.50 -9.29 1.06
N ASN A 575 -35.33 -10.62 1.12
CA ASN A 575 -34.45 -11.35 0.21
C ASN A 575 -35.28 -12.15 -0.79
N PHE A 576 -35.17 -11.79 -2.07
CA PHE A 576 -35.81 -12.51 -3.18
C PHE A 576 -35.28 -13.95 -3.27
N GLN A 577 -36.12 -14.88 -3.72
CA GLN A 577 -35.80 -16.32 -3.78
C GLN A 577 -35.26 -16.66 -5.18
N VAL A 578 -34.08 -17.27 -5.25
CA VAL A 578 -33.48 -17.72 -6.52
C VAL A 578 -33.96 -19.12 -6.88
N PHE A 579 -34.00 -20.02 -5.89
CA PHE A 579 -34.36 -21.42 -6.06
C PHE A 579 -35.87 -21.63 -6.00
N LYS A 580 -36.31 -22.72 -6.62
CA LYS A 580 -37.61 -23.37 -6.41
C LYS A 580 -37.42 -24.58 -5.49
N ALA A 581 -38.52 -25.06 -4.91
CA ALA A 581 -38.50 -26.21 -4.02
C ALA A 581 -38.00 -27.50 -4.71
N ASP A 582 -38.17 -27.61 -6.03
CA ASP A 582 -37.76 -28.75 -6.86
C ASP A 582 -36.40 -28.54 -7.56
N ASP A 583 -35.72 -27.43 -7.30
CA ASP A 583 -34.37 -27.20 -7.84
C ASP A 583 -33.33 -28.01 -7.08
N ASN A 584 -32.66 -28.90 -7.81
CA ASN A 584 -31.60 -29.75 -7.27
C ASN A 584 -30.20 -29.10 -7.40
N PRO A 585 -29.25 -29.42 -6.51
CA PRO A 585 -29.48 -30.20 -5.31
C PRO A 585 -30.24 -29.38 -4.25
N THR A 586 -31.19 -30.03 -3.58
CA THR A 586 -31.87 -29.45 -2.41
C THR A 586 -30.98 -29.51 -1.18
N VAL A 587 -31.26 -28.70 -0.15
CA VAL A 587 -30.51 -28.78 1.12
C VAL A 587 -30.59 -30.20 1.70
N SER A 588 -31.74 -30.87 1.58
CA SER A 588 -31.90 -32.25 2.04
C SER A 588 -31.01 -33.23 1.30
N GLU A 589 -30.91 -33.12 -0.03
CA GLU A 589 -30.01 -33.98 -0.82
C GLU A 589 -28.53 -33.77 -0.42
N ILE A 590 -28.12 -32.52 -0.19
CA ILE A 590 -26.75 -32.21 0.28
C ILE A 590 -26.49 -32.81 1.67
N LEU A 591 -27.46 -32.73 2.58
CA LEU A 591 -27.34 -33.33 3.90
C LEU A 591 -27.30 -34.87 3.82
N ILE A 592 -28.13 -35.50 2.98
CA ILE A 592 -28.08 -36.95 2.76
C ILE A 592 -26.69 -37.38 2.28
N GLU A 593 -26.08 -36.64 1.34
CA GLU A 593 -24.71 -36.91 0.87
C GLU A 593 -23.68 -36.79 2.01
N ALA A 594 -23.85 -35.83 2.92
CA ALA A 594 -22.95 -35.62 4.05
C ALA A 594 -23.16 -36.63 5.21
N ASN A 595 -24.27 -37.37 5.25
CA ASN A 595 -24.65 -38.22 6.39
C ASN A 595 -23.65 -39.37 6.66
N GLY A 596 -22.86 -39.77 5.67
CA GLY A 596 -21.79 -40.77 5.83
C GLY A 596 -20.60 -40.29 6.67
N ASP A 597 -20.45 -38.98 6.89
CA ASP A 597 -19.35 -38.39 7.66
C ASP A 597 -19.90 -37.47 8.76
N VAL A 598 -19.84 -37.96 10.00
CA VAL A 598 -20.36 -37.26 11.19
C VAL A 598 -19.69 -35.90 11.39
N ILE A 599 -18.39 -35.76 11.08
CA ILE A 599 -17.67 -34.49 11.26
C ILE A 599 -18.12 -33.48 10.20
N LYS A 600 -18.15 -33.90 8.93
CA LYS A 600 -18.63 -33.05 7.83
C LYS A 600 -20.07 -32.59 8.10
N MET A 601 -20.94 -33.52 8.50
CA MET A 601 -22.34 -33.23 8.85
C MET A 601 -22.43 -32.17 9.94
N VAL A 602 -21.67 -32.31 11.02
CA VAL A 602 -21.71 -31.36 12.14
C VAL A 602 -21.22 -29.97 11.73
N THR A 603 -20.17 -29.87 10.93
CA THR A 603 -19.68 -28.56 10.47
C THR A 603 -20.70 -27.87 9.56
N ILE A 604 -21.41 -28.62 8.70
CA ILE A 604 -22.52 -28.07 7.90
C ILE A 604 -23.64 -27.58 8.82
N LEU A 605 -24.08 -28.39 9.79
CA LEU A 605 -25.17 -28.02 10.71
C LEU A 605 -24.82 -26.80 11.57
N GLN A 606 -23.59 -26.71 12.09
CA GLN A 606 -23.11 -25.55 12.83
C GLN A 606 -23.10 -24.29 11.95
N SER A 607 -22.69 -24.42 10.70
CA SER A 607 -22.69 -23.30 9.76
C SER A 607 -24.11 -22.84 9.41
N LEU A 608 -25.05 -23.78 9.22
CA LEU A 608 -26.46 -23.47 8.97
C LEU A 608 -27.14 -22.82 10.18
N LEU A 609 -26.85 -23.28 11.41
CA LEU A 609 -27.35 -22.68 12.65
C LEU A 609 -26.95 -21.21 12.82
N LEU A 610 -25.81 -20.79 12.26
CA LEU A 610 -25.35 -19.41 12.32
C LEU A 610 -25.99 -18.51 11.25
N ASN A 611 -26.51 -19.09 10.17
CA ASN A 611 -26.89 -18.35 8.96
C ASN A 611 -28.34 -18.55 8.51
N ALA A 612 -29.09 -19.49 9.12
CA ALA A 612 -30.47 -19.82 8.75
C ALA A 612 -31.36 -20.00 9.98
N PRO A 613 -32.68 -19.71 9.87
CA PRO A 613 -33.63 -19.95 10.96
C PRO A 613 -33.73 -21.43 11.34
N ASP A 614 -33.74 -21.72 12.65
CA ASP A 614 -33.82 -23.08 13.20
C ASP A 614 -34.97 -23.90 12.62
N LEU A 615 -36.15 -23.29 12.44
CA LEU A 615 -37.34 -23.97 11.90
C LEU A 615 -37.09 -24.55 10.50
N ARG A 616 -36.37 -23.82 9.64
CA ARG A 616 -36.06 -24.30 8.30
C ARG A 616 -35.06 -25.45 8.37
N LEU A 617 -34.05 -25.36 9.23
CA LEU A 617 -33.08 -26.43 9.41
C LEU A 617 -33.72 -27.71 9.95
N LYS A 618 -34.64 -27.59 10.91
CA LYS A 618 -35.46 -28.72 11.39
C LYS A 618 -36.26 -29.37 10.27
N ALA A 619 -36.90 -28.57 9.42
CA ALA A 619 -37.67 -29.09 8.29
C ALA A 619 -36.76 -29.88 7.31
N ALA A 620 -35.58 -29.34 6.98
CA ALA A 620 -34.62 -30.00 6.11
C ALA A 620 -34.05 -31.29 6.71
N LEU A 621 -33.80 -31.33 8.03
CA LEU A 621 -33.34 -32.53 8.74
C LEU A 621 -34.41 -33.64 8.72
N ASN A 622 -35.67 -33.26 8.95
CA ASN A 622 -36.80 -34.18 8.93
C ASN A 622 -37.03 -34.78 7.54
N SER A 623 -36.99 -33.98 6.47
CA SER A 623 -37.10 -34.49 5.10
C SER A 623 -35.92 -35.38 4.70
N SER A 624 -34.75 -35.15 5.29
CA SER A 624 -33.54 -35.97 5.08
C SER A 624 -33.49 -37.24 5.93
N SER A 625 -34.43 -37.42 6.87
CA SER A 625 -34.41 -38.52 7.87
C SER A 625 -33.09 -38.61 8.66
N ILE A 626 -32.48 -37.46 9.01
CA ILE A 626 -31.21 -37.42 9.73
C ILE A 626 -31.44 -37.49 11.24
N ASP A 627 -30.84 -38.48 11.89
CA ASP A 627 -30.87 -38.62 13.35
C ASP A 627 -29.81 -37.76 14.02
N VAL A 628 -30.20 -36.52 14.36
CA VAL A 628 -29.35 -35.57 15.09
C VAL A 628 -28.91 -36.12 16.46
N SER A 629 -29.72 -36.95 17.12
CA SER A 629 -29.37 -37.52 18.43
C SER A 629 -28.18 -38.48 18.31
N SER A 630 -28.20 -39.32 17.28
CA SER A 630 -27.08 -40.23 16.97
C SER A 630 -25.80 -39.45 16.60
N ILE A 631 -25.93 -38.36 15.85
CA ILE A 631 -24.80 -37.48 15.51
C ILE A 631 -24.18 -36.86 16.78
N VAL A 632 -25.00 -36.26 17.65
CA VAL A 632 -24.52 -35.67 18.92
C VAL A 632 -23.83 -36.71 19.79
N GLN A 633 -24.38 -37.92 19.90
CA GLN A 633 -23.78 -39.00 20.67
C GLN A 633 -22.45 -39.48 20.05
N SER A 634 -22.37 -39.53 18.73
CA SER A 634 -21.15 -39.90 18.01
C SER A 634 -20.05 -38.87 18.24
N ILE A 635 -20.36 -37.57 18.20
CA ILE A 635 -19.39 -36.51 18.52
C ILE A 635 -18.95 -36.56 19.98
N ARG A 636 -19.87 -36.76 20.94
CA ARG A 636 -19.47 -36.90 22.36
C ARG A 636 -18.45 -38.03 22.53
N THR A 637 -18.73 -39.18 21.91
CA THR A 637 -17.80 -40.32 21.89
C THR A 637 -16.45 -39.93 21.26
N LEU A 638 -16.45 -39.24 20.12
CA LEU A 638 -15.21 -38.81 19.44
C LEU A 638 -14.41 -37.79 20.27
N ASN A 639 -15.08 -36.86 20.93
CA ASN A 639 -14.47 -35.88 21.83
C ASN A 639 -13.83 -36.55 23.06
N GLU A 640 -14.46 -37.59 23.61
CA GLU A 640 -13.92 -38.37 24.73
C GLU A 640 -12.61 -39.07 24.34
N TYR A 641 -12.55 -39.66 23.14
CA TYR A 641 -11.36 -40.38 22.67
C TYR A 641 -10.25 -39.46 22.17
N HIS A 642 -10.60 -38.38 21.45
CA HIS A 642 -9.64 -37.49 20.80
C HIS A 642 -10.04 -36.01 20.92
N PRO A 643 -9.99 -35.43 22.14
CA PRO A 643 -10.49 -34.08 22.41
C PRO A 643 -9.73 -32.98 21.64
N ARG A 644 -8.47 -33.23 21.26
CA ARG A 644 -7.68 -32.31 20.43
C ARG A 644 -8.02 -32.37 18.94
N LYS A 645 -8.47 -33.53 18.45
CA LYS A 645 -8.80 -33.73 17.03
C LYS A 645 -10.23 -33.29 16.72
N TYR A 646 -11.12 -33.43 17.69
CA TYR A 646 -12.52 -33.04 17.60
C TYR A 646 -12.84 -32.07 18.76
N PRO A 647 -12.50 -30.78 18.63
CA PRO A 647 -12.65 -29.82 19.71
C PRO A 647 -14.06 -29.18 19.73
N ILE A 648 -15.12 -30.00 19.68
CA ILE A 648 -16.49 -29.49 19.72
C ILE A 648 -16.92 -29.35 21.18
N ASP A 649 -17.29 -28.16 21.63
CA ASP A 649 -17.66 -27.93 23.04
C ASP A 649 -19.12 -28.31 23.36
N GLU A 650 -19.42 -28.43 24.65
CA GLU A 650 -20.78 -28.80 25.12
C GLU A 650 -21.82 -27.73 24.78
N ALA A 651 -21.44 -26.47 24.58
CA ALA A 651 -22.36 -25.41 24.18
C ALA A 651 -22.81 -25.59 22.71
N GLN A 652 -21.88 -25.96 21.83
CA GLN A 652 -22.17 -26.32 20.44
C GLN A 652 -23.04 -27.58 20.36
N LEU A 653 -22.74 -28.60 21.17
CA LEU A 653 -23.56 -29.82 21.24
C LEU A 653 -24.98 -29.57 21.73
N LYS A 654 -25.16 -28.65 22.69
CA LYS A 654 -26.49 -28.20 23.14
C LYS A 654 -27.27 -27.50 22.03
N LYS A 655 -26.62 -26.64 21.24
CA LYS A 655 -27.27 -25.99 20.08
C LYS A 655 -27.72 -27.02 19.04
N LEU A 656 -26.90 -28.02 18.75
CA LEU A 656 -27.29 -29.12 17.85
C LEU A 656 -28.43 -29.94 18.44
N SER A 657 -28.40 -30.22 19.74
CA SER A 657 -29.48 -30.96 20.42
C SER A 657 -30.81 -30.21 20.40
N ALA A 658 -30.81 -28.88 20.30
CA ALA A 658 -32.02 -28.08 20.15
C ALA A 658 -32.68 -28.23 18.77
N LEU A 659 -32.02 -28.87 17.80
CA LEU A 659 -32.57 -29.21 16.49
C LEU A 659 -33.46 -30.46 16.49
N ILE A 660 -33.37 -31.26 17.55
CA ILE A 660 -34.33 -32.34 17.85
C ILE A 660 -35.70 -31.70 18.17
#